data_AF-A0A0R3QXS4-F1
#
_entry.id   AF-A0A0R3QXS4-F1
#
_cell.length_a   1.000
_cell.length_b   1.000
_cell.length_c   1.000
_cell.angle_alpha   90.00
_cell.angle_beta   90.00
_cell.angle_gamma   90.00
#
_symmetry.space_group_name_H-M   'P 1'
#
loop_
_entity.id
_entity.type
_entity.pdbx_description
1 polymer ?
#
loop_
_entity_poly.entity_id
_entity_poly.type
_entity_poly.pdbx_seq_one_letter_code
_entity_poly.pdbx_strand_id
1 'polypeptide(L)'
;MLNALQELQLQSKFPVTLPYLISLFKDSEFEQNRIDTTWLDRRIASKKHTVELPSLPMAVAYGSMLIAHSKITEAFSAFSNAISRGRILQPSDLTETHQVELIFDNIKYSVTATRTSNFEYMIKMNGRCVPVEYRELRNGTLLLKYKDRSHPCYIEEEPERYKVHIGRMQIIFEKENDPTVLRSSCAGKLLSFEAENGELLLPGQIYASMESMKVVLDMRVKKVGGRFEKVAQPGQMLHPGTLVARLETENGLTVTKPIDFEDSFAEWTQNVAKKSPINMYFTNVVQPKILNQLNEFLEVCADDFPVKKVRKAIEDYLNDLDPQKTKEEKMIFEPISRVLARFEDGTEGHIALVLDDLLGHYYKSEIFFQEDQYDKSVTRLLSQVCDTERCVRLICSHTKINEKNLLAMKILRRISNNRRLILRLSPVLEKIASFVKSENLELAHAARTLLIEAETPTYTEIKIRGSSPSPTNLERYDILFEMFDNNFDSVLKYVTVCCGVPEASIRRLEDGHPHDVQFSIPIQKIAHGLGLPNDEVVEISVTMRVVGDVADIVERLPQVAAKVVKPDSTLYIVSHTEAVRCDANLDEKFSEAISRVQNENIRQIVILIASSDSYPLFFYYNMFRKEEIRSQRNIDLAHLPKLGLHRIKENYNIEKLKSSHNSGHLYKAEGKADPTEHRFFYRAVVRVVDSYTAEEVTCSVIKALKRACCEIVVALYRSNTIDRNHVLLFIHRTPSNKEIRMSPADWINVIYKAYRECKDFLWQSQVNQVEFDFILFGERRSLEQATKVIITDDTGFTPFIRVLRAEASSGNSRTKKWLHVDAGMDGFKHGLEIMVDNRRNPDWNPFTDPYLGRSEIDKRRLKARVLKTTYVYDYPLLFQRAVIATWLAPTESQKSSDLILEDLCQFYELVYDENSKQLVELSESGSLSKIGIVAWRVRLVVPEYPEGREVIVIANDISNQIGSFSMCEHRLYYEASRLSRKEGIPRIYIAANSGARIG
;
A
#
# COMPACT_ATOMS: atom_id res chain seq x y z
N MET A 1 7.46 69.46 -8.92
CA MET A 1 8.48 68.64 -9.61
C MET A 1 8.87 67.41 -8.81
N LEU A 2 9.35 67.53 -7.56
CA LEU A 2 9.75 66.38 -6.73
C LEU A 2 8.65 65.31 -6.62
N ASN A 3 7.39 65.68 -6.35
CA ASN A 3 6.27 64.73 -6.29
C ASN A 3 6.04 64.01 -7.65
N ALA A 4 6.10 64.75 -8.76
CA ALA A 4 5.96 64.17 -10.10
C ALA A 4 7.11 63.21 -10.45
N LEU A 5 8.36 63.55 -10.07
CA LEU A 5 9.52 62.66 -10.24
C LEU A 5 9.43 61.43 -9.32
N GLN A 6 8.84 61.57 -8.14
CA GLN A 6 8.58 60.44 -7.24
C GLN A 6 7.48 59.53 -7.82
N GLU A 7 6.41 60.07 -8.40
CA GLU A 7 5.33 59.27 -9.01
C GLU A 7 5.70 58.63 -10.35
N LEU A 8 6.73 59.14 -11.02
CA LEU A 8 7.19 58.64 -12.32
C LEU A 8 7.85 57.25 -12.19
N GLN A 9 7.23 56.23 -12.77
CA GLN A 9 7.81 54.89 -12.93
C GLN A 9 8.29 54.71 -14.37
N LEU A 10 9.61 54.57 -14.56
CA LEU A 10 10.23 54.33 -15.86
C LEU A 10 10.93 52.97 -15.84
N GLN A 11 10.48 52.05 -16.70
CA GLN A 11 11.19 50.82 -17.02
C GLN A 11 12.00 51.06 -18.30
N SER A 12 13.32 50.95 -18.21
CA SER A 12 14.23 51.27 -19.30
C SER A 12 15.46 50.37 -19.24
N LYS A 13 15.91 49.88 -20.41
CA LYS A 13 17.15 49.09 -20.54
C LYS A 13 18.43 49.90 -20.30
N PHE A 14 18.32 51.23 -20.25
CA PHE A 14 19.44 52.15 -19.98
C PHE A 14 19.32 52.78 -18.58
N PRO A 15 20.43 53.15 -17.94
CA PRO A 15 20.42 53.79 -16.63
C PRO A 15 19.59 55.07 -16.65
N VAL A 16 18.56 55.15 -15.81
CA VAL A 16 17.71 56.34 -15.70
C VAL A 16 18.30 57.28 -14.64
N THR A 17 18.44 58.57 -14.94
CA THR A 17 18.96 59.59 -14.02
C THR A 17 17.96 59.99 -12.92
N LEU A 18 16.76 59.40 -12.92
CA LEU A 18 15.65 59.76 -12.04
C LEU A 18 15.99 59.68 -10.53
N PRO A 19 16.64 58.61 -10.01
CA PRO A 19 17.02 58.55 -8.60
C PRO A 19 18.00 59.67 -8.21
N TYR A 20 18.92 60.00 -9.11
CA TYR A 20 19.89 61.07 -8.92
C TYR A 20 19.20 62.45 -8.91
N LEU A 21 18.23 62.68 -9.80
CA LEU A 21 17.43 63.90 -9.80
C LEU A 21 16.61 64.06 -8.52
N ILE A 22 16.00 62.99 -8.01
CA ILE A 22 15.25 63.05 -6.74
C ILE A 22 16.17 63.38 -5.57
N SER A 23 17.35 62.76 -5.49
CA SER A 23 18.39 63.14 -4.53
C SER A 23 18.80 64.60 -4.73
N LEU A 24 18.86 65.06 -5.97
CA LEU A 24 19.24 66.42 -6.33
C LEU A 24 18.33 67.46 -5.69
N PHE A 25 17.02 67.27 -5.87
CA PHE A 25 15.98 68.13 -5.33
C PHE A 25 15.84 68.08 -3.79
N LYS A 26 16.36 67.03 -3.13
CA LYS A 26 16.37 66.89 -1.66
C LYS A 26 17.63 67.45 -0.99
N ASP A 27 18.60 67.95 -1.76
CA ASP A 27 19.85 68.46 -1.19
C ASP A 27 19.64 69.82 -0.54
N SER A 28 20.14 70.00 0.69
CA SER A 28 20.01 71.26 1.42
C SER A 28 20.60 72.46 0.67
N GLU A 29 21.65 72.26 -0.14
CA GLU A 29 22.22 73.34 -0.97
C GLU A 29 21.29 73.71 -2.12
N PHE A 30 20.52 72.76 -2.66
CA PHE A 30 19.49 73.01 -3.66
C PHE A 30 18.26 73.68 -3.04
N GLU A 31 17.79 73.20 -1.88
CA GLU A 31 16.64 73.78 -1.16
C GLU A 31 16.90 75.23 -0.73
N GLN A 32 18.13 75.54 -0.31
CA GLN A 32 18.55 76.87 0.13
C GLN A 32 19.05 77.75 -1.02
N ASN A 33 18.94 77.29 -2.28
CA ASN A 33 19.39 77.98 -3.48
C ASN A 33 20.88 78.40 -3.45
N ARG A 34 21.73 77.58 -2.83
CA ARG A 34 23.19 77.76 -2.73
C ARG A 34 23.90 76.94 -3.81
N ILE A 35 23.49 77.14 -5.06
CA ILE A 35 24.01 76.41 -6.22
C ILE A 35 24.79 77.35 -7.15
N ASP A 36 25.92 76.89 -7.67
CA ASP A 36 26.69 77.58 -8.70
C ASP A 36 26.99 76.65 -9.89
N THR A 37 27.64 77.17 -10.93
CA THR A 37 27.92 76.43 -12.17
C THR A 37 28.79 75.19 -11.97
N THR A 38 29.51 75.09 -10.85
CA THR A 38 30.39 73.94 -10.51
C THR A 38 29.79 73.02 -9.46
N TRP A 39 28.60 73.35 -8.93
CA TRP A 39 27.97 72.63 -7.83
C TRP A 39 27.65 71.18 -8.18
N LEU A 40 27.12 70.95 -9.37
CA LEU A 40 26.82 69.60 -9.86
C LEU A 40 28.10 68.76 -9.98
N ASP A 41 29.16 69.34 -10.54
CA ASP A 41 30.45 68.66 -10.70
C ASP A 41 31.09 68.34 -9.34
N ARG A 42 31.03 69.26 -8.38
CA ARG A 42 31.49 69.02 -6.99
C ARG A 42 30.66 67.96 -6.29
N ARG A 43 29.36 67.88 -6.57
CA ARG A 43 28.47 66.84 -6.03
C ARG A 43 28.75 65.47 -6.63
N ILE A 44 29.07 65.40 -7.93
CA ILE A 44 29.49 64.17 -8.61
C ILE A 44 30.85 63.73 -8.05
N ALA A 45 31.82 64.65 -7.96
CA ALA A 45 33.17 64.38 -7.45
C ALA A 45 33.18 63.94 -5.97
N SER A 46 32.31 64.51 -5.13
CA SER A 46 32.16 64.12 -3.72
C SER A 46 31.43 62.79 -3.50
N LYS A 47 30.98 62.11 -4.57
CA LYS A 47 30.19 60.86 -4.50
C LYS A 47 29.01 60.95 -3.52
N LYS A 48 28.38 62.14 -3.36
CA LYS A 48 27.10 62.34 -2.64
C LYS A 48 25.90 61.70 -3.38
N HIS A 49 26.11 60.55 -4.00
CA HIS A 49 25.10 59.72 -4.65
C HIS A 49 24.46 58.80 -3.60
N THR A 50 23.68 59.34 -2.67
CA THR A 50 22.85 58.50 -1.80
C THR A 50 21.61 58.08 -2.57
N VAL A 51 21.77 57.10 -3.45
CA VAL A 51 20.64 56.23 -3.83
C VAL A 51 20.31 55.45 -2.56
N GLU A 52 19.11 55.62 -2.02
CA GLU A 52 18.65 54.84 -0.87
C GLU A 52 18.75 53.34 -1.24
N LEU A 53 19.66 52.62 -0.58
CA LEU A 53 19.87 51.18 -0.75
C LEU A 53 18.86 50.42 0.13
N PRO A 54 18.28 49.33 -0.38
CA PRO A 54 17.36 48.50 0.41
C PRO A 54 18.10 47.88 1.59
N SER A 55 17.40 47.61 2.69
CA SER A 55 18.03 46.90 3.81
C SER A 55 18.56 45.56 3.33
N LEU A 56 19.80 45.24 3.68
CA LEU A 56 20.48 44.04 3.17
C LEU A 56 19.68 42.74 3.39
N PRO A 57 19.02 42.50 4.54
CA PRO A 57 18.24 41.27 4.70
C PRO A 57 17.00 41.22 3.80
N MET A 58 16.34 42.37 3.57
CA MET A 58 15.21 42.45 2.63
C MET A 58 15.69 42.24 1.19
N ALA A 59 16.82 42.85 0.84
CA ALA A 59 17.43 42.74 -0.47
C ALA A 59 17.83 41.30 -0.81
N VAL A 60 18.47 40.59 0.13
CA VAL A 60 18.81 39.18 0.01
C VAL A 60 17.55 38.31 -0.06
N ALA A 61 16.52 38.60 0.74
CA ALA A 61 15.25 37.85 0.70
C ALA A 61 14.52 38.00 -0.65
N TYR A 62 14.35 39.24 -1.13
CA TYR A 62 13.70 39.52 -2.41
C TYR A 62 14.54 39.04 -3.60
N GLY A 63 15.85 39.29 -3.60
CA GLY A 63 16.75 38.81 -4.65
C GLY A 63 16.70 37.29 -4.79
N SER A 64 16.79 36.57 -3.67
CA SER A 64 16.71 35.10 -3.66
C SER A 64 15.35 34.59 -4.12
N MET A 65 14.25 35.22 -3.67
CA MET A 65 12.90 34.86 -4.09
C MET A 65 12.69 35.07 -5.60
N LEU A 66 13.11 36.22 -6.15
CA LEU A 66 12.95 36.54 -7.57
C LEU A 66 13.73 35.58 -8.48
N ILE A 67 14.98 35.26 -8.11
CA ILE A 67 15.80 34.29 -8.86
C ILE A 67 15.16 32.91 -8.79
N ALA A 68 14.81 32.44 -7.59
CA ALA A 68 14.17 31.15 -7.43
C ALA A 68 12.83 31.06 -8.18
N HIS A 69 12.00 32.10 -8.12
CA HIS A 69 10.75 32.17 -8.86
C HIS A 69 10.98 32.09 -10.36
N SER A 70 11.94 32.85 -10.91
CA SER A 70 12.28 32.80 -12.33
C SER A 70 12.73 31.39 -12.74
N LYS A 71 13.67 30.77 -12.02
CA LYS A 71 14.21 29.44 -12.35
C LYS A 71 13.16 28.33 -12.19
N ILE A 72 12.35 28.37 -11.14
CA ILE A 72 11.27 27.38 -10.91
C ILE A 72 10.20 27.52 -12.01
N THR A 73 9.76 28.74 -12.32
CA THR A 73 8.76 28.96 -13.38
C THR A 73 9.29 28.53 -14.75
N GLU A 74 10.57 28.80 -15.06
CA GLU A 74 11.23 28.33 -16.29
C GLU A 74 11.27 26.80 -16.35
N ALA A 75 11.68 26.12 -15.28
CA ALA A 75 11.75 24.66 -15.22
C ALA A 75 10.37 24.01 -15.42
N PHE A 76 9.34 24.50 -14.72
CA PHE A 76 7.96 24.01 -14.86
C PHE A 76 7.42 24.26 -16.28
N SER A 77 7.71 25.42 -16.87
CA SER A 77 7.31 25.75 -18.24
C SER A 77 8.01 24.88 -19.28
N ALA A 78 9.31 24.65 -19.12
CA ALA A 78 10.10 23.78 -20.00
C ALA A 78 9.59 22.34 -19.95
N PHE A 79 9.29 21.83 -18.76
CA PHE A 79 8.75 20.48 -18.56
C PHE A 79 7.34 20.35 -19.16
N SER A 80 6.46 21.32 -18.92
CA SER A 80 5.11 21.37 -19.51
C SER A 80 5.17 21.38 -21.05
N ASN A 81 6.07 22.18 -21.62
CA ASN A 81 6.30 22.25 -23.07
C ASN A 81 6.88 20.96 -23.67
N ALA A 82 7.71 20.23 -22.93
CA ALA A 82 8.23 18.94 -23.40
C ALA A 82 7.13 17.88 -23.42
N ILE A 83 6.34 17.81 -22.35
CA ILE A 83 5.22 16.88 -22.21
C ILE A 83 4.13 17.14 -23.25
N SER A 84 3.77 18.40 -23.52
CA SER A 84 2.78 18.73 -24.54
C SER A 84 3.21 18.32 -25.96
N ARG A 85 4.51 18.16 -26.18
CA ARG A 85 5.11 17.62 -27.42
C ARG A 85 5.30 16.10 -27.39
N GLY A 86 4.78 15.41 -26.39
CA GLY A 86 4.90 13.95 -26.22
C GLY A 86 6.29 13.49 -25.76
N ARG A 87 7.14 14.39 -25.26
CA ARG A 87 8.46 14.05 -24.71
C ARG A 87 8.38 13.89 -23.20
N ILE A 88 8.61 12.67 -22.72
CA ILE A 88 8.68 12.37 -21.29
C ILE A 88 10.09 12.69 -20.79
N LEU A 89 10.18 13.57 -19.80
CA LEU A 89 11.43 13.94 -19.14
C LEU A 89 11.49 13.32 -17.75
N GLN A 90 12.71 13.12 -17.23
CA GLN A 90 12.90 12.77 -15.83
C GLN A 90 12.53 13.96 -14.94
N PRO A 91 11.87 13.76 -13.79
CA PRO A 91 11.34 14.85 -12.98
C PRO A 91 12.39 15.46 -12.03
N SER A 92 13.69 15.22 -12.24
CA SER A 92 14.78 15.71 -11.36
C SER A 92 14.79 17.23 -11.21
N ASP A 93 14.41 17.94 -12.27
CA ASP A 93 14.47 19.39 -12.34
C ASP A 93 13.16 20.06 -11.87
N LEU A 94 12.12 19.27 -11.58
CA LEU A 94 10.85 19.74 -11.00
C LEU A 94 10.97 19.86 -9.49
N THR A 95 11.57 20.95 -9.03
CA THR A 95 11.70 21.26 -7.60
C THR A 95 11.00 22.56 -7.24
N GLU A 96 10.37 22.59 -6.07
CA GLU A 96 9.83 23.80 -5.45
C GLU A 96 10.89 24.58 -4.65
N THR A 97 12.12 24.05 -4.62
CA THR A 97 13.25 24.61 -3.87
C THR A 97 14.40 24.90 -4.84
N HIS A 98 14.99 26.07 -4.70
CA HIS A 98 16.18 26.48 -5.44
C HIS A 98 17.23 27.04 -4.47
N GLN A 99 18.49 26.65 -4.67
CA GLN A 99 19.62 27.24 -3.96
C GLN A 99 20.09 28.46 -4.75
N VAL A 100 20.22 29.59 -4.07
CA VAL A 100 20.62 30.86 -4.66
C VAL A 100 21.90 31.33 -3.98
N GLU A 101 22.87 31.73 -4.79
CA GLU A 101 24.10 32.36 -4.32
C GLU A 101 24.11 33.82 -4.80
N LEU A 102 24.24 34.75 -3.87
CA LEU A 102 24.27 36.19 -4.13
C LEU A 102 25.57 36.76 -3.55
N ILE A 103 26.37 37.48 -4.34
CA ILE A 103 27.56 38.16 -3.84
C ILE A 103 27.30 39.66 -3.77
N PHE A 104 27.54 40.27 -2.61
CA PHE A 104 27.46 41.72 -2.41
C PHE A 104 28.62 42.17 -1.51
N ASP A 105 29.32 43.23 -1.89
CA ASP A 105 30.52 43.74 -1.18
C ASP A 105 31.55 42.65 -0.82
N ASN A 106 31.83 41.75 -1.77
CA ASN A 106 32.74 40.61 -1.61
C ASN A 106 32.33 39.59 -0.52
N ILE A 107 31.05 39.59 -0.12
CA ILE A 107 30.46 38.61 0.80
C ILE A 107 29.46 37.75 0.02
N LYS A 108 29.57 36.42 0.14
CA LYS A 108 28.68 35.44 -0.49
C LYS A 108 27.55 35.03 0.46
N TYR A 109 26.31 35.25 0.03
CA TYR A 109 25.09 34.83 0.72
C TYR A 109 24.53 33.58 0.04
N SER A 110 24.61 32.45 0.72
CA SER A 110 24.10 31.15 0.26
C SER A 110 22.71 30.91 0.85
N VAL A 111 21.67 31.04 0.03
CA VAL A 111 20.27 31.09 0.47
C VAL A 111 19.45 30.00 -0.19
N THR A 112 18.66 29.28 0.61
CA THR A 112 17.67 28.34 0.11
C THR A 112 16.30 29.00 0.02
N ALA A 113 15.74 29.11 -1.18
CA ALA A 113 14.40 29.62 -1.41
C ALA A 113 13.45 28.47 -1.76
N THR A 114 12.34 28.33 -1.03
CA THR A 114 11.35 27.26 -1.23
C THR A 114 9.94 27.82 -1.41
N ARG A 115 9.25 27.51 -2.50
CA ARG A 115 7.84 27.87 -2.71
C ARG A 115 6.95 27.01 -1.80
N THR A 116 6.31 27.64 -0.81
CA THR A 116 5.44 26.96 0.17
C THR A 116 3.97 27.01 -0.22
N SER A 117 3.56 28.00 -0.99
CA SER A 117 2.21 28.11 -1.54
C SER A 117 2.23 28.84 -2.89
N ASN A 118 1.06 28.99 -3.51
CA ASN A 118 0.91 29.76 -4.75
C ASN A 118 1.19 31.27 -4.59
N PHE A 119 1.40 31.75 -3.36
CA PHE A 119 1.58 33.17 -3.04
C PHE A 119 2.68 33.40 -1.99
N GLU A 120 3.46 32.39 -1.60
CA GLU A 120 4.45 32.50 -0.53
C GLU A 120 5.72 31.69 -0.85
N TYR A 121 6.87 32.29 -0.58
CA TYR A 121 8.17 31.62 -0.52
C TYR A 121 8.73 31.68 0.89
N MET A 122 9.33 30.59 1.34
CA MET A 122 10.15 30.53 2.55
C MET A 122 11.62 30.67 2.17
N ILE A 123 12.26 31.73 2.64
CA ILE A 123 13.68 32.00 2.41
C ILE A 123 14.45 31.59 3.65
N LYS A 124 15.47 30.74 3.50
CA LYS A 124 16.25 30.18 4.61
C LYS A 124 17.75 30.37 4.37
N MET A 125 18.46 30.85 5.41
CA MET A 125 19.92 31.01 5.42
C MET A 125 20.42 30.76 6.84
N ASN A 126 21.47 29.95 6.99
CA ASN A 126 22.17 29.68 8.26
C ASN A 126 21.21 29.37 9.44
N GLY A 127 20.20 28.53 9.18
CA GLY A 127 19.24 28.06 10.19
C GLY A 127 18.06 28.99 10.49
N ARG A 128 18.06 30.24 10.02
CA ARG A 128 16.92 31.17 10.15
C ARG A 128 16.12 31.29 8.86
N CYS A 129 14.83 31.64 8.96
CA CYS A 129 13.97 31.83 7.81
C CYS A 129 13.05 33.06 7.90
N VAL A 130 12.57 33.48 6.72
CA VAL A 130 11.59 34.55 6.56
C VAL A 130 10.59 34.19 5.45
N PRO A 131 9.28 34.35 5.68
CA PRO A 131 8.28 34.22 4.64
C PRO A 131 8.24 35.49 3.79
N VAL A 132 8.17 35.33 2.48
CA VAL A 132 7.97 36.40 1.51
C VAL A 132 6.70 36.08 0.74
N GLU A 133 5.65 36.86 0.97
CA GLU A 133 4.43 36.76 0.16
C GLU A 133 4.67 37.45 -1.19
N TYR A 134 4.12 36.89 -2.27
CA TYR A 134 4.23 37.46 -3.60
C TYR A 134 2.89 37.41 -4.33
N ARG A 135 2.71 38.38 -5.23
CA ARG A 135 1.59 38.40 -6.17
C ARG A 135 2.07 38.94 -7.51
N GLU A 136 1.74 38.24 -8.58
CA GLU A 136 2.06 38.69 -9.93
C GLU A 136 1.08 39.78 -10.40
N LEU A 137 1.61 40.87 -10.95
CA LEU A 137 0.85 41.97 -11.53
C LEU A 137 0.75 41.78 -13.06
N ARG A 138 -0.26 42.42 -13.70
CA ARG A 138 -0.54 42.27 -15.14
C ARG A 138 0.63 42.64 -16.07
N ASN A 139 1.56 43.45 -15.59
CA ASN A 139 2.74 43.93 -16.33
C ASN A 139 3.98 43.04 -16.11
N GLY A 140 3.85 41.88 -15.45
CA GLY A 140 4.96 40.96 -15.17
C GLY A 140 5.86 41.37 -13.98
N THR A 141 5.57 42.49 -13.29
CA THR A 141 6.23 42.78 -12.00
C THR A 141 5.61 41.96 -10.87
N LEU A 142 6.44 41.55 -9.91
CA LEU A 142 6.00 40.82 -8.73
C LEU A 142 5.86 41.79 -7.55
N LEU A 143 4.66 41.87 -6.97
CA LEU A 143 4.45 42.58 -5.71
C LEU A 143 4.89 41.66 -4.56
N LEU A 144 6.02 41.98 -3.94
CA LEU A 144 6.57 41.21 -2.82
C LEU A 144 6.25 41.90 -1.50
N LYS A 145 5.94 41.12 -0.48
CA LYS A 145 5.69 41.61 0.87
C LYS A 145 6.68 41.01 1.85
N TYR A 146 7.36 41.88 2.57
CA TYR A 146 8.32 41.55 3.63
C TYR A 146 7.81 42.19 4.92
N LYS A 147 7.49 41.36 5.92
CA LYS A 147 6.77 41.79 7.13
C LYS A 147 5.45 42.49 6.73
N ASP A 148 5.23 43.75 7.11
CA ASP A 148 4.01 44.51 6.81
C ASP A 148 4.15 45.49 5.63
N ARG A 149 5.24 45.40 4.85
CA ARG A 149 5.49 46.31 3.72
C ARG A 149 5.50 45.57 2.40
N SER A 150 4.83 46.13 1.40
CA SER A 150 4.74 45.59 0.04
C SER A 150 5.47 46.48 -0.95
N HIS A 151 6.27 45.88 -1.83
CA HIS A 151 7.09 46.57 -2.82
C HIS A 151 6.93 45.89 -4.19
N PRO A 152 6.74 46.65 -5.28
CA PRO A 152 6.80 46.08 -6.62
C PRO A 152 8.25 45.81 -6.98
N CYS A 153 8.55 44.58 -7.39
CA CYS A 153 9.91 44.11 -7.63
C CYS A 153 10.04 43.41 -8.99
N TYR A 154 11.22 43.53 -9.60
CA TYR A 154 11.62 42.76 -10.77
C TYR A 154 13.14 42.56 -10.79
N ILE A 155 13.60 41.62 -11.62
CA ILE A 155 15.01 41.28 -11.76
C ILE A 155 15.43 41.35 -13.23
N GLU A 156 16.62 41.88 -13.48
CA GLU A 156 17.32 41.78 -14.76
C GLU A 156 18.55 40.88 -14.57
N GLU A 157 18.55 39.74 -15.26
CA GLU A 157 19.66 38.78 -15.23
C GLU A 157 20.68 39.12 -16.32
N GLU A 158 21.91 39.49 -15.92
CA GLU A 158 23.07 39.64 -16.80
C GLU A 158 23.99 38.42 -16.66
N PRO A 159 24.95 38.18 -17.58
CA PRO A 159 25.85 37.03 -17.49
C PRO A 159 26.69 36.98 -16.20
N GLU A 160 27.02 38.14 -15.62
CA GLU A 160 27.92 38.25 -14.46
C GLU A 160 27.24 38.84 -13.22
N ARG A 161 26.03 39.38 -13.36
CA ARG A 161 25.35 40.13 -12.30
C ARG A 161 23.84 39.91 -12.32
N TYR A 162 23.21 40.05 -11.16
CA TYR A 162 21.77 40.17 -11.00
C TYR A 162 21.45 41.60 -10.57
N LYS A 163 20.66 42.33 -11.37
CA LYS A 163 20.15 43.66 -11.00
C LYS A 163 18.75 43.49 -10.43
N VAL A 164 18.61 43.70 -9.12
CA VAL A 164 17.35 43.55 -8.40
C VAL A 164 16.75 44.92 -8.12
N HIS A 165 15.53 45.14 -8.62
CA HIS A 165 14.78 46.37 -8.44
C HIS A 165 13.70 46.16 -7.39
N ILE A 166 13.71 46.97 -6.33
CA ILE A 166 12.79 46.90 -5.19
C ILE A 166 12.10 48.27 -5.07
N GLY A 167 10.91 48.38 -5.65
CA GLY A 167 10.22 49.67 -5.79
C GLY A 167 11.06 50.66 -6.60
N ARG A 168 11.59 51.68 -5.92
CA ARG A 168 12.50 52.69 -6.51
C ARG A 168 13.98 52.42 -6.23
N MET A 169 14.26 51.44 -5.39
CA MET A 169 15.61 51.10 -4.93
C MET A 169 16.20 50.04 -5.87
N GLN A 170 17.50 50.09 -6.09
CA GLN A 170 18.21 49.10 -6.92
C GLN A 170 19.41 48.56 -6.15
N ILE A 171 19.61 47.25 -6.21
CA ILE A 171 20.80 46.57 -5.69
C ILE A 171 21.33 45.61 -6.75
N ILE A 172 22.66 45.47 -6.82
CA ILE A 172 23.34 44.63 -7.80
C ILE A 172 24.06 43.53 -7.01
N PHE A 173 23.74 42.28 -7.33
CA PHE A 173 24.47 41.12 -6.82
C PHE A 173 25.38 40.56 -7.92
N GLU A 174 26.62 40.23 -7.57
CA GLU A 174 27.54 39.58 -8.49
C GLU A 174 27.32 38.05 -8.49
N LYS A 175 27.55 37.40 -9.63
CA LYS A 175 27.53 35.93 -9.74
C LYS A 175 28.92 35.37 -9.48
N GLU A 176 28.99 34.23 -8.81
CA GLU A 176 30.28 33.55 -8.63
C GLU A 176 30.78 33.01 -9.97
N ASN A 177 31.91 33.52 -10.43
CA ASN A 177 32.54 33.05 -11.66
C ASN A 177 34.05 33.22 -11.55
N ASP A 178 34.75 32.16 -11.14
CA ASP A 178 36.22 32.10 -11.15
C ASP A 178 36.72 31.80 -12.58
N PRO A 179 37.24 32.81 -13.31
CA PRO A 179 37.65 32.63 -14.71
C PRO A 179 38.96 31.85 -14.85
N THR A 180 39.67 31.55 -13.75
CA THR A 180 40.93 30.78 -13.75
C THR A 180 40.69 29.27 -13.82
N VAL A 181 39.45 28.83 -13.64
CA VAL A 181 39.08 27.42 -13.55
C VAL A 181 38.35 26.99 -14.82
N LEU A 182 38.99 26.08 -15.59
CA LEU A 182 38.43 25.54 -16.82
C LEU A 182 37.62 24.27 -16.51
N ARG A 183 36.30 24.37 -16.63
CA ARG A 183 35.35 23.28 -16.38
C ARG A 183 34.70 22.79 -17.67
N SER A 184 34.36 21.51 -17.72
CA SER A 184 33.56 20.95 -18.80
C SER A 184 32.12 21.48 -18.73
N SER A 185 31.55 21.85 -19.88
CA SER A 185 30.14 22.25 -19.98
C SER A 185 29.20 21.08 -20.23
N CYS A 186 29.71 19.90 -20.58
CA CYS A 186 28.92 18.73 -20.94
C CYS A 186 29.58 17.43 -20.48
N ALA A 187 28.80 16.34 -20.45
CA ALA A 187 29.32 15.01 -20.11
C ALA A 187 30.02 14.38 -21.32
N GLY A 188 31.11 13.65 -21.10
CA GLY A 188 31.84 12.98 -22.17
C GLY A 188 33.15 12.35 -21.71
N LYS A 189 33.87 11.70 -22.61
CA LYS A 189 35.21 11.17 -22.33
C LYS A 189 36.27 12.17 -22.79
N LEU A 190 37.20 12.55 -21.92
CA LEU A 190 38.34 13.37 -22.31
C LEU A 190 39.24 12.55 -23.26
N LEU A 191 39.52 13.05 -24.46
CA LEU A 191 40.35 12.34 -25.44
C LEU A 191 41.81 12.72 -25.29
N SER A 192 42.13 14.00 -25.44
CA SER A 192 43.49 14.54 -25.37
C SER A 192 43.49 15.98 -24.87
N PHE A 193 44.66 16.42 -24.38
CA PHE A 193 44.96 17.83 -24.21
C PHE A 193 45.71 18.32 -25.43
N GLU A 194 45.27 19.44 -25.99
CA GLU A 194 45.93 20.11 -27.12
C GLU A 194 46.98 21.13 -26.66
N ALA A 195 46.98 21.47 -25.36
CA ALA A 195 47.95 22.37 -24.73
C ALA A 195 48.86 21.64 -23.72
N GLU A 196 50.07 22.13 -23.50
CA GLU A 196 51.05 21.61 -22.52
C GLU A 196 51.03 22.36 -21.18
N ASN A 197 51.45 21.70 -20.09
CA ASN A 197 51.54 22.35 -18.78
C ASN A 197 52.53 23.53 -18.83
N GLY A 198 52.10 24.69 -18.33
CA GLY A 198 52.85 25.94 -18.33
C GLY A 198 52.72 26.76 -19.62
N GLU A 199 52.05 26.25 -20.65
CA GLU A 199 51.79 26.97 -21.90
C GLU A 199 50.88 28.18 -21.67
N LEU A 200 51.22 29.32 -22.28
CA LEU A 200 50.42 30.53 -22.15
C LEU A 200 49.24 30.48 -23.13
N LEU A 201 48.05 30.23 -22.61
CA LEU A 201 46.84 30.19 -23.42
C LEU A 201 46.08 31.51 -23.39
N LEU A 202 45.58 31.93 -24.54
CA LEU A 202 44.73 33.10 -24.73
C LEU A 202 43.25 32.72 -24.81
N PRO A 203 42.32 33.64 -24.48
CA PRO A 203 40.89 33.41 -24.70
C PRO A 203 40.58 33.00 -26.14
N GLY A 204 39.77 31.95 -26.31
CA GLY A 204 39.38 31.36 -27.58
C GLY A 204 40.23 30.17 -28.05
N GLN A 205 41.44 29.99 -27.50
CA GLN A 205 42.32 28.86 -27.84
C GLN A 205 41.79 27.54 -27.28
N ILE A 206 42.00 26.47 -28.04
CA ILE A 206 41.65 25.09 -27.66
C ILE A 206 42.72 24.60 -26.70
N TYR A 207 42.30 23.99 -25.59
CA TYR A 207 43.21 23.39 -24.62
C TYR A 207 43.04 21.87 -24.50
N ALA A 208 41.88 21.33 -24.89
CA ALA A 208 41.60 19.90 -24.86
C ALA A 208 40.49 19.52 -25.85
N SER A 209 40.39 18.23 -26.17
CA SER A 209 39.30 17.65 -26.95
C SER A 209 38.59 16.56 -26.16
N MET A 210 37.26 16.48 -26.30
CA MET A 210 36.44 15.47 -25.62
C MET A 210 35.44 14.82 -26.57
N GLU A 211 35.10 13.56 -26.31
CA GLU A 211 34.03 12.85 -27.01
C GLU A 211 32.73 12.92 -26.18
N SER A 212 31.68 13.50 -26.76
CA SER A 212 30.33 13.49 -26.20
C SER A 212 29.33 13.08 -27.28
N MET A 213 28.40 12.18 -26.96
CA MET A 213 27.41 11.67 -27.92
C MET A 213 28.03 11.15 -29.23
N LYS A 214 29.21 10.52 -29.14
CA LYS A 214 30.03 10.04 -30.28
C LYS A 214 30.54 11.16 -31.21
N VAL A 215 30.59 12.40 -30.73
CA VAL A 215 31.12 13.57 -31.46
C VAL A 215 32.29 14.15 -30.67
N VAL A 216 33.36 14.53 -31.39
CA VAL A 216 34.52 15.23 -30.81
C VAL A 216 34.22 16.72 -30.70
N LEU A 217 34.41 17.28 -29.51
CA LEU A 217 34.17 18.69 -29.17
C LEU A 217 35.47 19.34 -28.68
N ASP A 218 35.76 20.52 -29.22
CA ASP A 218 36.88 21.36 -28.79
C ASP A 218 36.56 22.07 -27.48
N MET A 219 37.41 21.91 -26.47
CA MET A 219 37.35 22.66 -25.22
C MET A 219 38.23 23.90 -25.33
N ARG A 220 37.62 25.08 -25.23
CA ARG A 220 38.28 26.39 -25.44
C ARG A 220 38.35 27.23 -24.17
N VAL A 221 39.42 28.01 -24.02
CA VAL A 221 39.57 29.02 -22.97
C VAL A 221 38.53 30.12 -23.18
N LYS A 222 37.73 30.45 -22.17
CA LYS A 222 36.57 31.35 -22.36
C LYS A 222 36.87 32.83 -22.14
N LYS A 223 37.55 33.19 -21.04
CA LYS A 223 37.56 34.58 -20.53
C LYS A 223 38.94 35.18 -20.34
N VAL A 224 39.80 34.52 -19.58
CA VAL A 224 41.11 35.05 -19.18
C VAL A 224 42.20 34.11 -19.70
N GLY A 225 43.28 34.69 -20.22
CA GLY A 225 44.46 33.92 -20.59
C GLY A 225 45.40 33.72 -19.40
N GLY A 226 46.17 32.65 -19.42
CA GLY A 226 47.09 32.32 -18.33
C GLY A 226 47.90 31.07 -18.65
N ARG A 227 48.83 30.73 -17.75
CA ARG A 227 49.63 29.52 -17.84
C ARG A 227 48.76 28.30 -17.52
N PHE A 228 48.70 27.39 -18.48
CA PHE A 228 47.82 26.23 -18.45
C PHE A 228 48.31 25.14 -17.49
N GLU A 229 47.42 24.61 -16.66
CA GLU A 229 47.70 23.48 -15.77
C GLU A 229 46.64 22.39 -15.96
N LYS A 230 47.08 21.21 -16.43
CA LYS A 230 46.26 20.00 -16.58
C LYS A 230 45.85 19.46 -15.22
N VAL A 231 44.56 19.20 -15.03
CA VAL A 231 44.02 18.59 -13.81
C VAL A 231 43.39 17.22 -14.10
N ALA A 232 42.57 17.12 -15.15
CA ALA A 232 41.98 15.85 -15.57
C ALA A 232 42.98 14.97 -16.35
N GLN A 233 42.72 13.66 -16.45
CA GLN A 233 43.55 12.73 -17.21
C GLN A 233 42.88 12.30 -18.53
N PRO A 234 43.64 12.18 -19.64
CA PRO A 234 43.11 11.58 -20.87
C PRO A 234 42.46 10.21 -20.60
N GLY A 235 41.29 9.99 -21.19
CA GLY A 235 40.46 8.80 -20.96
C GLY A 235 39.47 8.90 -19.79
N GLN A 236 39.58 9.92 -18.93
CA GLN A 236 38.66 10.17 -17.83
C GLN A 236 37.26 10.55 -18.33
N MET A 237 36.22 10.03 -17.66
CA MET A 237 34.84 10.48 -17.86
C MET A 237 34.63 11.84 -17.16
N LEU A 238 34.21 12.83 -17.93
CA LEU A 238 33.86 14.18 -17.50
C LEU A 238 32.33 14.32 -17.36
N HIS A 239 31.90 15.14 -16.40
CA HIS A 239 30.52 15.58 -16.20
C HIS A 239 30.43 17.11 -16.32
N PRO A 240 29.22 17.70 -16.50
CA PRO A 240 29.05 19.15 -16.45
C PRO A 240 29.58 19.72 -15.13
N GLY A 241 30.45 20.73 -15.21
CA GLY A 241 31.11 21.35 -14.06
C GLY A 241 32.39 20.65 -13.59
N THR A 242 32.75 19.48 -14.13
CA THR A 242 34.02 18.80 -13.81
C THR A 242 35.20 19.71 -14.15
N LEU A 243 36.12 19.87 -13.20
CA LEU A 243 37.37 20.60 -13.39
C LEU A 243 38.28 19.85 -14.36
N VAL A 244 38.62 20.49 -15.48
CA VAL A 244 39.49 19.90 -16.50
C VAL A 244 40.90 20.46 -16.40
N ALA A 245 41.02 21.77 -16.19
CA ALA A 245 42.30 22.46 -16.08
C ALA A 245 42.20 23.78 -15.29
N ARG A 246 43.36 24.36 -14.94
CA ARG A 246 43.48 25.68 -14.30
C ARG A 246 44.35 26.62 -15.16
N LEU A 247 44.22 27.92 -14.91
CA LEU A 247 45.02 28.97 -15.53
C LEU A 247 45.66 29.84 -14.43
N GLU A 248 46.99 29.88 -14.39
CA GLU A 248 47.73 30.80 -13.52
C GLU A 248 47.96 32.14 -14.24
N THR A 249 47.54 33.26 -13.65
CA THR A 249 47.67 34.59 -14.26
C THR A 249 49.05 35.20 -13.98
N GLU A 250 49.66 35.87 -14.97
CA GLU A 250 51.05 36.37 -14.87
C GLU A 250 51.27 37.56 -13.90
N ASN A 251 50.21 38.18 -13.35
CA ASN A 251 50.33 39.43 -12.59
C ASN A 251 49.85 39.38 -11.13
N GLY A 252 49.64 38.20 -10.53
CA GLY A 252 49.24 38.13 -9.12
C GLY A 252 47.93 38.88 -8.82
N LEU A 253 47.07 39.09 -9.83
CA LEU A 253 45.68 39.45 -9.64
C LEU A 253 45.02 38.26 -8.95
N THR A 254 45.12 38.22 -7.62
CA THR A 254 44.23 37.42 -6.79
C THR A 254 42.83 37.81 -7.20
N VAL A 255 42.15 36.93 -7.94
CA VAL A 255 40.70 36.97 -8.04
C VAL A 255 40.24 36.86 -6.58
N THR A 256 39.86 38.00 -5.98
CA THR A 256 39.36 38.03 -4.61
C THR A 256 38.15 37.12 -4.57
N LYS A 257 38.32 35.96 -3.93
CA LYS A 257 37.20 35.05 -3.70
C LYS A 257 36.29 35.71 -2.67
N PRO A 258 34.98 35.75 -2.91
CA PRO A 258 34.05 36.28 -1.94
C PRO A 258 34.10 35.43 -0.67
N ILE A 259 33.95 36.07 0.48
CA ILE A 259 33.94 35.42 1.79
C ILE A 259 32.51 34.95 2.08
N ASP A 260 32.32 33.70 2.47
CA ASP A 260 31.01 33.18 2.84
C ASP A 260 30.46 33.91 4.08
N PHE A 261 29.17 34.27 4.01
CA PHE A 261 28.46 34.82 5.15
C PHE A 261 28.07 33.70 6.12
N GLU A 262 28.74 33.62 7.25
CA GLU A 262 28.53 32.57 8.27
C GLU A 262 27.45 32.93 9.32
N ASP A 263 27.08 34.20 9.45
CA ASP A 263 26.08 34.65 10.44
C ASP A 263 24.64 34.55 9.88
N SER A 264 23.64 35.01 10.63
CA SER A 264 22.24 34.99 10.24
C SER A 264 21.60 36.35 10.50
N PHE A 265 20.60 36.72 9.70
CA PHE A 265 19.91 37.99 9.94
C PHE A 265 19.04 37.91 11.20
N ALA A 266 19.31 38.81 12.17
CA ALA A 266 18.63 38.84 13.47
C ALA A 266 17.10 38.93 13.35
N GLU A 267 16.62 39.60 12.30
CA GLU A 267 15.20 39.80 12.00
C GLU A 267 14.51 38.61 11.31
N TRP A 268 15.27 37.59 10.91
CA TRP A 268 14.72 36.32 10.46
C TRP A 268 14.46 35.43 11.68
N THR A 269 13.41 34.63 11.61
CA THR A 269 12.91 33.85 12.75
C THR A 269 13.28 32.37 12.62
N GLN A 270 13.28 31.64 13.73
CA GLN A 270 13.40 30.17 13.71
C GLN A 270 12.04 29.48 13.48
N ASN A 271 10.92 30.12 13.86
CA ASN A 271 9.57 29.60 13.72
C ASN A 271 8.60 30.71 13.29
N VAL A 272 7.87 30.48 12.20
CA VAL A 272 6.80 31.37 11.75
C VAL A 272 5.46 30.76 12.18
N ALA A 273 4.85 31.31 13.23
CA ALA A 273 3.48 30.98 13.57
C ALA A 273 2.53 31.68 12.58
N LYS A 274 1.85 30.92 11.72
CA LYS A 274 0.81 31.47 10.83
C LYS A 274 -0.40 31.86 11.66
N LYS A 275 -0.71 33.15 11.72
CA LYS A 275 -2.06 33.61 12.04
C LYS A 275 -2.86 33.60 10.73
N SER A 276 -3.86 32.75 10.63
CA SER A 276 -4.79 32.75 9.50
C SER A 276 -5.58 34.06 9.50
N PRO A 277 -5.56 34.87 8.43
CA PRO A 277 -6.38 36.07 8.33
C PRO A 277 -7.76 35.66 7.78
N ILE A 278 -8.59 35.04 8.62
CA ILE A 278 -10.02 34.85 8.33
C ILE A 278 -10.80 35.47 9.49
N ASN A 279 -11.12 36.76 9.34
CA ASN A 279 -12.36 37.39 9.81
C ASN A 279 -12.25 38.90 9.69
N MET A 280 -12.66 39.44 8.55
CA MET A 280 -13.21 40.78 8.42
C MET A 280 -14.13 40.74 7.19
N TYR A 281 -15.22 41.50 7.21
CA TYR A 281 -16.26 41.67 6.17
C TYR A 281 -17.65 41.04 6.40
N PHE A 282 -17.87 40.12 7.35
CA PHE A 282 -19.23 39.57 7.56
C PHE A 282 -20.17 40.49 8.36
N THR A 283 -19.64 41.28 9.31
CA THR A 283 -20.42 42.09 10.25
C THR A 283 -21.11 43.31 9.64
N ASN A 284 -20.70 43.78 8.45
CA ASN A 284 -21.22 45.01 7.86
C ASN A 284 -22.32 44.78 6.80
N VAL A 285 -22.63 43.53 6.45
CA VAL A 285 -23.51 43.19 5.31
C VAL A 285 -24.84 42.56 5.78
N VAL A 286 -24.87 41.97 6.97
CA VAL A 286 -26.03 41.23 7.50
C VAL A 286 -26.92 42.11 8.37
N GLN A 287 -28.24 41.92 8.28
CA GLN A 287 -29.18 42.65 9.11
C GLN A 287 -28.91 42.43 10.63
N PRO A 288 -28.99 43.48 11.47
CA PRO A 288 -28.62 43.40 12.89
C PRO A 288 -29.40 42.35 13.69
N LYS A 289 -30.67 42.12 13.34
CA LYS A 289 -31.56 41.20 14.06
C LYS A 289 -31.08 39.75 14.01
N ILE A 290 -30.76 39.24 12.82
CA ILE A 290 -30.23 37.88 12.65
C ILE A 290 -28.77 37.81 13.10
N LEU A 291 -27.96 38.87 12.92
CA LEU A 291 -26.59 38.92 13.44
C LEU A 291 -26.54 38.74 14.96
N ASN A 292 -27.45 39.39 15.70
CA ASN A 292 -27.54 39.24 17.16
C ASN A 292 -27.97 37.83 17.56
N GLN A 293 -28.97 37.23 16.90
CA GLN A 293 -29.37 35.84 17.14
C GLN A 293 -28.23 34.84 16.86
N LEU A 294 -27.43 35.08 15.80
CA LEU A 294 -26.27 34.26 15.49
C LEU A 294 -25.15 34.40 16.54
N ASN A 295 -24.94 35.62 17.06
CA ASN A 295 -23.96 35.86 18.13
C ASN A 295 -24.38 35.20 19.45
N GLU A 296 -25.68 35.18 19.79
CA GLU A 296 -26.17 34.45 20.96
C GLU A 296 -25.83 32.96 20.91
N PHE A 297 -25.89 32.33 19.73
CA PHE A 297 -25.46 30.93 19.57
C PHE A 297 -23.95 30.73 19.74
N LEU A 298 -23.13 31.77 19.54
CA LEU A 298 -21.67 31.72 19.71
C LEU A 298 -21.23 31.99 21.16
N GLU A 299 -22.01 32.76 21.92
CA GLU A 299 -21.75 33.02 23.35
C GLU A 299 -22.06 31.81 24.24
N VAL A 300 -22.98 30.95 23.81
CA VAL A 300 -23.23 29.66 24.46
C VAL A 300 -22.13 28.68 24.02
N CYS A 301 -21.04 28.59 24.78
CA CYS A 301 -20.00 27.58 24.63
C CYS A 301 -20.56 26.16 24.81
N ALA A 302 -21.20 25.61 23.77
CA ALA A 302 -21.59 24.21 23.71
C ALA A 302 -20.41 23.35 23.28
N ASP A 303 -20.34 22.10 23.77
CA ASP A 303 -19.33 21.12 23.36
C ASP A 303 -19.39 20.80 21.85
N ASP A 304 -20.53 21.04 21.20
CA ASP A 304 -20.77 20.81 19.77
C ASP A 304 -21.37 22.04 19.07
N PHE A 305 -20.93 22.27 17.82
CA PHE A 305 -21.39 23.39 16.99
C PHE A 305 -22.89 23.28 16.68
N PRO A 306 -23.73 24.31 16.97
CA PRO A 306 -25.19 24.20 16.95
C PRO A 306 -25.82 24.29 15.55
N VAL A 307 -25.42 23.41 14.63
CA VAL A 307 -25.79 23.43 13.20
C VAL A 307 -27.31 23.55 12.98
N LYS A 308 -28.11 22.71 13.65
CA LYS A 308 -29.57 22.68 13.46
C LYS A 308 -30.26 23.98 13.88
N LYS A 309 -29.78 24.62 14.96
CA LYS A 309 -30.35 25.87 15.49
C LYS A 309 -30.01 27.04 14.56
N VAL A 310 -28.75 27.12 14.12
CA VAL A 310 -28.28 28.16 13.19
C VAL A 310 -28.98 28.03 11.84
N ARG A 311 -29.10 26.81 11.30
CA ARG A 311 -29.82 26.54 10.04
C ARG A 311 -31.27 27.00 10.13
N LYS A 312 -31.97 26.61 11.20
CA LYS A 312 -33.36 27.01 11.43
C LYS A 312 -33.50 28.53 11.54
N ALA A 313 -32.62 29.22 12.26
CA ALA A 313 -32.66 30.68 12.37
C ALA A 313 -32.48 31.39 11.01
N ILE A 314 -31.61 30.86 10.14
CA ILE A 314 -31.45 31.36 8.77
C ILE A 314 -32.69 31.07 7.92
N GLU A 315 -33.25 29.86 8.01
CA GLU A 315 -34.46 29.47 7.28
C GLU A 315 -35.67 30.33 7.69
N ASP A 316 -35.89 30.52 8.99
CA ASP A 316 -36.96 31.36 9.54
C ASP A 316 -36.82 32.81 9.04
N TYR A 317 -35.61 33.38 9.05
CA TYR A 317 -35.36 34.71 8.48
C TYR A 317 -35.60 34.79 6.96
N LEU A 318 -35.16 33.78 6.19
CA LEU A 318 -35.35 33.77 4.74
C LEU A 318 -36.82 33.60 4.34
N ASN A 319 -37.62 32.91 5.18
CA ASN A 319 -39.06 32.73 4.99
C ASN A 319 -39.85 34.00 5.31
N ASP A 320 -39.33 34.88 6.18
CA ASP A 320 -39.92 36.18 6.53
C ASP A 320 -39.69 37.26 5.46
N LEU A 321 -38.87 36.99 4.43
CA LEU A 321 -38.50 37.94 3.37
C LEU A 321 -39.35 37.80 2.10
N ASP A 322 -39.46 38.92 1.36
CA ASP A 322 -40.06 38.93 0.01
C ASP A 322 -39.29 38.00 -0.96
N PRO A 323 -39.96 37.25 -1.85
CA PRO A 323 -39.33 36.24 -2.72
C PRO A 323 -38.16 36.72 -3.61
N GLN A 324 -38.13 38.01 -3.97
CA GLN A 324 -37.02 38.62 -4.70
C GLN A 324 -35.80 38.89 -3.80
N LYS A 325 -36.03 39.40 -2.58
CA LYS A 325 -34.97 39.66 -1.58
C LYS A 325 -34.40 38.37 -0.99
N THR A 326 -35.22 37.33 -0.85
CA THR A 326 -34.77 36.01 -0.40
C THR A 326 -33.64 35.45 -1.25
N LYS A 327 -33.64 35.70 -2.58
CA LYS A 327 -32.55 35.23 -3.46
C LYS A 327 -31.23 35.95 -3.21
N GLU A 328 -31.26 37.25 -2.98
CA GLU A 328 -30.08 38.07 -2.70
C GLU A 328 -29.49 37.73 -1.31
N GLU A 329 -30.35 37.66 -0.30
CA GLU A 329 -29.97 37.32 1.08
C GLU A 329 -29.47 35.89 1.20
N LYS A 330 -30.03 34.94 0.43
CA LYS A 330 -29.52 33.57 0.37
C LYS A 330 -28.07 33.49 -0.13
N MET A 331 -27.64 34.41 -1.03
CA MET A 331 -26.23 34.48 -1.45
C MET A 331 -25.31 34.99 -0.33
N ILE A 332 -25.82 35.81 0.60
CA ILE A 332 -25.06 36.30 1.76
C ILE A 332 -24.83 35.17 2.77
N PHE A 333 -25.83 34.31 3.00
CA PHE A 333 -25.73 33.17 3.92
C PHE A 333 -25.09 31.91 3.32
N GLU A 334 -24.80 31.89 2.02
CA GLU A 334 -24.19 30.75 1.33
C GLU A 334 -22.85 30.29 1.96
N PRO A 335 -21.89 31.17 2.31
CA PRO A 335 -20.66 30.77 3.00
C PRO A 335 -20.93 30.12 4.37
N ILE A 336 -21.90 30.64 5.14
CA ILE A 336 -22.31 30.05 6.42
C ILE A 336 -22.96 28.69 6.19
N SER A 337 -23.82 28.57 5.19
CA SER A 337 -24.48 27.31 4.82
C SER A 337 -23.48 26.22 4.48
N ARG A 338 -22.38 26.56 3.79
CA ARG A 338 -21.27 25.62 3.54
C ARG A 338 -20.56 25.19 4.82
N VAL A 339 -20.37 26.09 5.79
CA VAL A 339 -19.81 25.73 7.10
C VAL A 339 -20.77 24.80 7.84
N LEU A 340 -22.07 25.11 7.88
CA LEU A 340 -23.09 24.28 8.50
C LEU A 340 -23.13 22.86 7.91
N ALA A 341 -23.05 22.73 6.59
CA ALA A 341 -23.00 21.43 5.91
C ALA A 341 -21.77 20.60 6.33
N ARG A 342 -20.61 21.25 6.52
CA ARG A 342 -19.37 20.57 6.94
C ARG A 342 -19.38 20.03 8.37
N PHE A 343 -20.26 20.55 9.22
CA PHE A 343 -20.41 20.16 10.63
C PHE A 343 -21.73 19.42 10.90
N GLU A 344 -22.45 18.98 9.86
CA GLU A 344 -23.77 18.33 9.99
C GLU A 344 -23.72 17.06 10.87
N ASP A 345 -22.65 16.28 10.75
CA ASP A 345 -22.35 15.11 11.57
C ASP A 345 -21.50 15.42 12.82
N GLY A 346 -21.53 16.67 13.27
CA GLY A 346 -20.77 17.17 14.41
C GLY A 346 -19.26 17.32 14.12
N THR A 347 -18.49 17.57 15.18
CA THR A 347 -17.04 17.83 15.08
C THR A 347 -16.27 16.63 14.54
N GLU A 348 -16.63 15.40 14.97
CA GLU A 348 -16.02 14.17 14.45
C GLU A 348 -16.34 13.94 12.97
N GLY A 349 -17.56 14.29 12.53
CA GLY A 349 -17.95 14.29 11.12
C GLY A 349 -17.11 15.25 10.29
N HIS A 350 -16.91 16.47 10.78
CA HIS A 350 -16.05 17.44 10.13
C HIS A 350 -14.60 16.94 10.01
N ILE A 351 -14.05 16.37 11.09
CA ILE A 351 -12.70 15.76 11.08
C ILE A 351 -12.61 14.66 10.02
N ALA A 352 -13.60 13.78 9.93
CA ALA A 352 -13.64 12.73 8.92
C ALA A 352 -13.63 13.30 7.50
N LEU A 353 -14.44 14.34 7.22
CA LEU A 353 -14.47 14.99 5.91
C LEU A 353 -13.13 15.62 5.52
N VAL A 354 -12.45 16.30 6.46
CA VAL A 354 -11.14 16.92 6.21
C VAL A 354 -10.07 15.86 5.95
N LEU A 355 -10.07 14.78 6.74
CA LEU A 355 -9.12 13.69 6.58
C LEU A 355 -9.37 12.88 5.30
N ASP A 356 -10.63 12.63 4.94
CA ASP A 356 -11.00 11.98 3.69
C ASP A 356 -10.53 12.80 2.48
N ASP A 357 -10.73 14.12 2.52
CA ASP A 357 -10.27 15.00 1.44
C ASP A 357 -8.73 15.00 1.33
N LEU A 358 -8.01 15.12 2.45
CA LEU A 358 -6.54 15.16 2.44
C LEU A 358 -5.92 13.82 2.00
N LEU A 359 -6.40 12.70 2.53
CA LEU A 359 -5.96 11.36 2.12
C LEU A 359 -6.44 11.04 0.70
N GLY A 360 -7.57 11.59 0.28
CA GLY A 360 -8.12 11.48 -1.06
C GLY A 360 -7.26 12.21 -2.10
N HIS A 361 -6.75 13.40 -1.78
CA HIS A 361 -5.78 14.11 -2.61
C HIS A 361 -4.47 13.33 -2.75
N TYR A 362 -3.98 12.78 -1.63
CA TYR A 362 -2.82 11.88 -1.64
C TYR A 362 -3.05 10.68 -2.57
N TYR A 363 -4.17 9.95 -2.42
CA TYR A 363 -4.49 8.82 -3.29
C TYR A 363 -4.57 9.21 -4.77
N LYS A 364 -5.31 10.29 -5.09
CA LYS A 364 -5.47 10.79 -6.47
C LYS A 364 -4.13 11.13 -7.14
N SER A 365 -3.14 11.55 -6.35
CA SER A 365 -1.80 11.84 -6.87
C SER A 365 -0.95 10.59 -7.11
N GLU A 366 -1.08 9.56 -6.29
CA GLU A 366 -0.18 8.41 -6.32
C GLU A 366 -0.69 7.22 -7.13
N ILE A 367 -2.00 7.12 -7.38
CA ILE A 367 -2.60 5.98 -8.09
C ILE A 367 -2.01 5.76 -9.48
N PHE A 368 -1.66 6.84 -10.20
CA PHE A 368 -1.06 6.76 -11.53
C PHE A 368 0.30 6.07 -11.54
N PHE A 369 1.00 6.07 -10.41
CA PHE A 369 2.37 5.58 -10.29
C PHE A 369 2.45 4.18 -9.66
N GLN A 370 1.32 3.51 -9.39
CA GLN A 370 1.33 2.21 -8.69
C GLN A 370 1.61 1.00 -9.59
N GLU A 371 1.11 0.98 -10.83
CA GLU A 371 1.11 -0.24 -11.66
C GLU A 371 2.34 -0.35 -12.56
N ASP A 372 2.70 0.76 -13.21
CA ASP A 372 3.64 0.79 -14.32
C ASP A 372 5.01 1.36 -13.94
N GLN A 373 5.95 1.30 -14.90
CA GLN A 373 7.16 2.12 -14.88
C GLN A 373 6.81 3.58 -15.17
N TYR A 374 7.65 4.51 -14.70
CA TYR A 374 7.41 5.95 -14.76
C TYR A 374 6.93 6.44 -16.14
N ASP A 375 7.60 6.08 -17.23
CA ASP A 375 7.26 6.54 -18.58
C ASP A 375 5.84 6.12 -19.00
N LYS A 376 5.46 4.87 -18.71
CA LYS A 376 4.11 4.36 -18.98
C LYS A 376 3.07 5.02 -18.08
N SER A 377 3.40 5.22 -16.80
CA SER A 377 2.56 5.94 -15.83
C SER A 377 2.27 7.38 -16.29
N VAL A 378 3.29 8.11 -16.78
CA VAL A 378 3.14 9.46 -17.32
C VAL A 378 2.32 9.45 -18.60
N THR A 379 2.55 8.49 -19.50
CA THR A 379 1.74 8.35 -20.73
C THR A 379 0.27 8.13 -20.40
N ARG A 380 -0.02 7.26 -19.43
CA ARG A 380 -1.38 7.03 -18.93
C ARG A 380 -1.98 8.28 -18.28
N LEU A 381 -1.22 8.98 -17.45
CA LEU A 381 -1.64 10.23 -16.83
C LEU A 381 -2.07 11.26 -17.89
N LEU A 382 -1.26 11.44 -18.94
CA LEU A 382 -1.55 12.38 -20.04
C LEU A 382 -2.77 11.96 -20.87
N SER A 383 -3.04 10.66 -20.98
CA SER A 383 -4.25 10.17 -21.67
C SER A 383 -5.54 10.43 -20.89
N GLN A 384 -5.47 10.54 -19.55
CA GLN A 384 -6.64 10.67 -18.69
C GLN A 384 -6.89 12.11 -18.21
N VAL A 385 -5.85 12.93 -18.12
CA VAL A 385 -5.94 14.31 -17.62
C VAL A 385 -5.63 15.28 -18.76
N CYS A 386 -6.65 16.00 -19.23
CA CYS A 386 -6.52 16.93 -20.35
C CYS A 386 -5.64 18.16 -20.04
N ASP A 387 -5.51 18.52 -18.77
CA ASP A 387 -4.74 19.69 -18.32
C ASP A 387 -3.27 19.32 -18.09
N THR A 388 -2.39 19.82 -18.96
CA THR A 388 -0.95 19.61 -18.89
C THR A 388 -0.34 20.18 -17.62
N GLU A 389 -0.79 21.35 -17.16
CA GLU A 389 -0.26 21.96 -15.93
C GLU A 389 -0.58 21.08 -14.72
N ARG A 390 -1.82 20.59 -14.65
CA ARG A 390 -2.23 19.63 -13.61
C ARG A 390 -1.41 18.34 -13.67
N CYS A 391 -1.09 17.83 -14.86
CA CYS A 391 -0.21 16.66 -15.00
C CYS A 391 1.17 16.92 -14.40
N VAL A 392 1.79 18.05 -14.75
CA VAL A 392 3.11 18.45 -14.21
C VAL A 392 3.07 18.59 -12.69
N ARG A 393 1.98 19.16 -12.14
CA ARG A 393 1.78 19.26 -10.69
C ARG A 393 1.66 17.90 -10.01
N LEU A 394 0.98 16.94 -10.62
CA LEU A 394 0.88 15.57 -10.10
C LEU A 394 2.24 14.85 -10.13
N ILE A 395 2.99 15.01 -11.22
CA ILE A 395 4.36 14.48 -11.34
C ILE A 395 5.27 15.09 -10.27
N CYS A 396 5.23 16.42 -10.09
CA CYS A 396 5.97 17.11 -9.05
C CYS A 396 5.55 16.66 -7.64
N SER A 397 4.27 16.34 -7.42
CA SER A 397 3.80 15.80 -6.14
C SER A 397 4.40 14.43 -5.84
N HIS A 398 4.51 13.57 -6.87
CA HIS A 398 5.08 12.23 -6.74
C HIS A 398 6.58 12.26 -6.40
N THR A 399 7.34 13.29 -6.82
CA THR A 399 8.77 13.41 -6.43
C THR A 399 8.98 13.60 -4.93
N LYS A 400 7.93 13.98 -4.18
CA LYS A 400 7.93 14.20 -2.72
C LYS A 400 7.12 13.15 -1.95
N ILE A 401 7.08 11.92 -2.48
CA ILE A 401 6.30 10.83 -1.91
C ILE A 401 6.76 10.44 -0.49
N ASN A 402 8.06 10.49 -0.20
CA ASN A 402 8.59 10.14 1.12
C ASN A 402 8.06 11.08 2.22
N GLU A 403 8.05 12.39 1.96
CA GLU A 403 7.54 13.39 2.88
C GLU A 403 6.01 13.29 3.04
N LYS A 404 5.30 13.00 1.95
CA LYS A 404 3.85 12.74 1.97
C LYS A 404 3.51 11.49 2.79
N ASN A 405 4.27 10.41 2.64
CA ASN A 405 4.11 9.18 3.41
C ASN A 405 4.33 9.44 4.89
N LEU A 406 5.35 10.22 5.25
CA LEU A 406 5.61 10.59 6.64
C LEU A 406 4.43 11.35 7.27
N LEU A 407 3.83 12.30 6.54
CA LEU A 407 2.66 13.03 7.01
C LEU A 407 1.45 12.09 7.16
N ALA A 408 1.14 11.29 6.14
CA ALA A 408 0.04 10.33 6.17
C ALA A 408 0.20 9.32 7.33
N MET A 409 1.42 8.83 7.57
CA MET A 409 1.72 7.93 8.70
C MET A 409 1.46 8.60 10.05
N LYS A 410 1.82 9.88 10.22
CA LYS A 410 1.51 10.62 11.46
C LYS A 410 -0.01 10.77 11.68
N ILE A 411 -0.76 11.00 10.60
CA ILE A 411 -2.22 11.06 10.63
C ILE A 411 -2.80 9.70 11.07
N LEU A 412 -2.39 8.60 10.42
CA LEU A 412 -2.85 7.25 10.75
C LEU A 412 -2.57 6.88 12.21
N ARG A 413 -1.36 7.18 12.70
CA ARG A 413 -1.00 6.96 14.12
C ARG A 413 -1.91 7.73 15.06
N ARG A 414 -2.29 8.97 14.72
CA ARG A 414 -3.15 9.80 15.57
C ARG A 414 -4.59 9.31 15.63
N ILE A 415 -5.12 8.73 14.54
CA ILE A 415 -6.50 8.21 14.49
C ILE A 415 -6.62 6.74 14.93
N SER A 416 -5.51 6.06 15.19
CA SER A 416 -5.46 4.61 15.47
C SER A 416 -6.43 4.12 16.55
N ASN A 417 -6.67 4.91 17.59
CA ASN A 417 -7.56 4.55 18.69
C ASN A 417 -9.04 4.90 18.45
N ASN A 418 -9.39 5.59 17.35
CA ASN A 418 -10.78 5.99 17.06
C ASN A 418 -11.37 5.11 15.94
N ARG A 419 -11.97 3.98 16.35
CA ARG A 419 -12.65 3.03 15.45
C ARG A 419 -13.73 3.68 14.59
N ARG A 420 -14.56 4.57 15.15
CA ARG A 420 -15.66 5.22 14.41
C ARG A 420 -15.12 6.06 13.26
N LEU A 421 -14.05 6.81 13.52
CA LEU A 421 -13.37 7.60 12.52
C LEU A 421 -12.72 6.72 11.44
N ILE A 422 -12.07 5.62 11.82
CA ILE A 422 -11.47 4.67 10.86
C ILE A 422 -12.54 4.03 9.96
N LEU A 423 -13.70 3.67 10.52
CA LEU A 423 -14.82 3.12 9.74
C LEU A 423 -15.38 4.14 8.74
N ARG A 424 -15.50 5.41 9.15
CA ARG A 424 -15.90 6.51 8.23
C ARG A 424 -14.87 6.73 7.11
N LEU A 425 -13.58 6.57 7.42
CA LEU A 425 -12.46 6.71 6.47
C LEU A 425 -12.15 5.41 5.70
N SER A 426 -12.89 4.33 5.91
CA SER A 426 -12.58 3.03 5.29
C SER A 426 -12.46 3.10 3.76
N PRO A 427 -13.31 3.83 3.00
CA PRO A 427 -13.19 3.90 1.55
C PRO A 427 -11.85 4.47 1.05
N VAL A 428 -11.29 5.48 1.74
CA VAL A 428 -9.99 6.06 1.36
C VAL A 428 -8.82 5.22 1.89
N LEU A 429 -8.96 4.61 3.07
CA LEU A 429 -7.95 3.72 3.63
C LEU A 429 -7.81 2.43 2.81
N GLU A 430 -8.89 1.86 2.30
CA GLU A 430 -8.87 0.70 1.39
C GLU A 430 -8.11 1.02 0.11
N LYS A 431 -8.32 2.22 -0.44
CA LYS A 431 -7.59 2.72 -1.61
C LYS A 431 -6.09 2.85 -1.33
N ILE A 432 -5.70 3.41 -0.19
CA ILE A 432 -4.28 3.51 0.22
C ILE A 432 -3.69 2.11 0.50
N ALA A 433 -4.47 1.23 1.12
CA ALA A 433 -4.14 -0.17 1.36
C ALA A 433 -3.99 -0.99 0.08
N SER A 434 -4.39 -0.49 -1.09
CA SER A 434 -4.16 -1.17 -2.38
C SER A 434 -2.78 -0.89 -2.99
N PHE A 435 -2.00 0.03 -2.41
CA PHE A 435 -0.70 0.39 -2.97
C PHE A 435 0.32 -0.75 -2.89
N VAL A 436 1.09 -0.89 -3.98
CA VAL A 436 2.01 -2.01 -4.24
C VAL A 436 3.47 -1.57 -4.40
N LYS A 437 3.72 -0.28 -4.66
CA LYS A 437 5.08 0.25 -4.82
C LYS A 437 5.82 0.28 -3.49
N SER A 438 7.12 0.02 -3.54
CA SER A 438 8.02 -0.05 -2.37
C SER A 438 7.95 1.20 -1.50
N GLU A 439 7.83 2.37 -2.13
CA GLU A 439 7.81 3.68 -1.50
C GLU A 439 6.61 3.82 -0.57
N ASN A 440 5.45 3.26 -0.95
CA ASN A 440 4.19 3.39 -0.22
C ASN A 440 3.88 2.21 0.71
N LEU A 441 4.69 1.15 0.67
CA LEU A 441 4.33 -0.14 1.25
C LEU A 441 4.11 -0.08 2.77
N GLU A 442 4.92 0.72 3.48
CA GLU A 442 4.77 0.93 4.93
C GLU A 442 3.43 1.61 5.26
N LEU A 443 3.04 2.64 4.49
CA LEU A 443 1.77 3.34 4.67
C LEU A 443 0.58 2.43 4.36
N ALA A 444 0.66 1.68 3.26
CA ALA A 444 -0.36 0.72 2.87
C ALA A 444 -0.55 -0.36 3.95
N HIS A 445 0.56 -0.87 4.51
CA HIS A 445 0.54 -1.80 5.63
C HIS A 445 -0.16 -1.20 6.86
N ALA A 446 0.22 0.03 7.26
CA ALA A 446 -0.41 0.70 8.40
C ALA A 446 -1.93 0.89 8.21
N ALA A 447 -2.36 1.28 7.01
CA ALA A 447 -3.77 1.38 6.66
C ALA A 447 -4.50 0.02 6.77
N ARG A 448 -3.89 -1.07 6.28
CA ARG A 448 -4.44 -2.43 6.42
C ARG A 448 -4.59 -2.84 7.88
N THR A 449 -3.58 -2.61 8.72
CA THR A 449 -3.65 -2.93 10.16
C THR A 449 -4.82 -2.20 10.84
N LEU A 450 -4.99 -0.90 10.57
CA LEU A 450 -6.10 -0.12 11.13
C LEU A 450 -7.46 -0.61 10.65
N LEU A 451 -7.59 -0.96 9.37
CA LEU A 451 -8.84 -1.53 8.84
C LEU A 451 -9.20 -2.86 9.50
N ILE A 452 -8.22 -3.76 9.65
CA ILE A 452 -8.42 -5.05 10.32
C ILE A 452 -8.87 -4.86 11.77
N GLU A 453 -8.21 -3.95 12.50
CA GLU A 453 -8.54 -3.64 13.89
C GLU A 453 -9.94 -3.02 14.04
N ALA A 454 -10.34 -2.16 13.10
CA ALA A 454 -11.63 -1.49 13.12
C ALA A 454 -12.80 -2.37 12.64
N GLU A 455 -12.56 -3.35 11.77
CA GLU A 455 -13.63 -4.20 11.21
C GLU A 455 -14.33 -5.03 12.31
N THR A 456 -13.56 -5.55 13.28
CA THR A 456 -14.14 -6.22 14.45
C THR A 456 -14.69 -5.20 15.46
N PRO A 457 -15.95 -5.32 15.91
CA PRO A 457 -16.44 -4.53 17.03
C PRO A 457 -15.61 -4.83 18.28
N THR A 458 -15.39 -3.81 19.10
CA THR A 458 -14.71 -4.03 20.39
C THR A 458 -15.63 -4.81 21.30
N TYR A 459 -15.03 -5.59 22.21
CA TYR A 459 -15.77 -6.35 23.19
C TYR A 459 -16.77 -5.49 24.00
N THR A 460 -16.34 -4.29 24.41
CA THR A 460 -17.16 -3.28 25.08
C THR A 460 -18.35 -2.79 24.24
N GLU A 461 -18.19 -2.61 22.93
CA GLU A 461 -19.28 -2.19 22.04
C GLU A 461 -20.35 -3.27 21.90
N ILE A 462 -19.95 -4.55 21.79
CA ILE A 462 -20.88 -5.68 21.73
C ILE A 462 -21.71 -5.74 23.03
N LYS A 463 -21.07 -5.52 24.17
CA LYS A 463 -21.71 -5.48 25.50
C LYS A 463 -22.74 -4.36 25.63
N ILE A 464 -22.41 -3.14 25.21
CA ILE A 464 -23.30 -1.96 25.29
C ILE A 464 -24.58 -2.13 24.45
N ARG A 465 -24.53 -2.88 23.34
CA ARG A 465 -25.68 -3.09 22.44
C ARG A 465 -26.84 -3.88 23.06
N GLY A 466 -26.72 -4.43 24.28
CA GLY A 466 -27.82 -4.88 25.14
C GLY A 466 -28.86 -5.84 24.55
N SER A 467 -28.68 -7.16 24.72
CA SER A 467 -29.76 -8.18 24.92
C SER A 467 -29.13 -9.52 25.36
N SER A 468 -29.90 -10.39 26.01
CA SER A 468 -29.45 -11.74 26.39
C SER A 468 -28.89 -12.53 25.19
N PRO A 469 -27.85 -13.37 25.38
CA PRO A 469 -27.28 -14.19 24.30
C PRO A 469 -28.36 -15.15 23.75
N SER A 470 -28.73 -14.94 22.49
CA SER A 470 -29.67 -15.77 21.73
C SER A 470 -28.94 -16.49 20.60
N PRO A 471 -29.44 -17.64 20.11
CA PRO A 471 -28.74 -18.38 19.07
C PRO A 471 -28.56 -17.66 17.74
N THR A 472 -29.35 -16.61 17.53
CA THR A 472 -29.35 -15.76 16.35
C THR A 472 -28.33 -14.61 16.39
N ASN A 473 -27.70 -14.33 17.54
CA ASN A 473 -26.76 -13.22 17.72
C ASN A 473 -25.31 -13.71 17.85
N LEU A 474 -24.68 -14.02 16.71
CA LEU A 474 -23.28 -14.49 16.61
C LEU A 474 -22.29 -13.70 17.46
N GLU A 475 -22.36 -12.36 17.44
CA GLU A 475 -21.42 -11.46 18.15
C GLU A 475 -21.53 -11.57 19.68
N ARG A 476 -22.71 -11.94 20.21
CA ARG A 476 -22.96 -12.00 21.67
C ARG A 476 -22.61 -13.35 22.28
N TYR A 477 -22.37 -14.39 21.47
CA TYR A 477 -21.87 -15.68 21.95
C TYR A 477 -20.50 -15.56 22.60
N ASP A 478 -19.67 -14.64 22.13
CA ASP A 478 -18.33 -14.41 22.67
C ASP A 478 -18.37 -13.80 24.09
N ILE A 479 -19.55 -13.35 24.56
CA ILE A 479 -19.80 -12.81 25.93
C ILE A 479 -20.30 -13.91 26.88
N LEU A 480 -20.67 -15.11 26.39
CA LEU A 480 -21.22 -16.18 27.24
C LEU A 480 -20.28 -16.54 28.40
N PHE A 481 -18.98 -16.47 28.19
CA PHE A 481 -17.96 -16.84 29.15
C PHE A 481 -17.96 -15.95 30.41
N GLU A 482 -18.36 -14.68 30.33
CA GLU A 482 -18.51 -13.80 31.52
C GLU A 482 -19.55 -14.35 32.50
N MET A 483 -20.58 -15.00 31.96
CA MET A 483 -21.74 -15.44 32.73
C MET A 483 -21.58 -16.86 33.25
N PHE A 484 -20.44 -17.52 33.06
CA PHE A 484 -20.24 -18.91 33.51
C PHE A 484 -20.20 -19.05 35.03
N ASP A 485 -19.74 -18.01 35.73
CA ASP A 485 -19.66 -18.00 37.20
C ASP A 485 -21.04 -17.83 37.85
N ASN A 486 -21.92 -17.05 37.21
CA ASN A 486 -23.21 -16.65 37.78
C ASN A 486 -24.43 -17.34 37.15
N ASN A 487 -24.28 -18.02 36.01
CA ASN A 487 -25.40 -18.57 35.24
C ASN A 487 -25.07 -19.91 34.56
N PHE A 488 -25.60 -21.00 35.11
CA PHE A 488 -25.50 -22.34 34.52
C PHE A 488 -26.04 -22.42 33.08
N ASP A 489 -27.10 -21.68 32.74
CA ASP A 489 -27.69 -21.71 31.39
C ASP A 489 -26.67 -21.26 30.33
N SER A 490 -25.74 -20.37 30.68
CA SER A 490 -24.65 -19.96 29.80
C SER A 490 -23.66 -21.10 29.53
N VAL A 491 -23.32 -21.86 30.58
CA VAL A 491 -22.46 -23.06 30.48
C VAL A 491 -23.15 -24.12 29.63
N LEU A 492 -24.43 -24.39 29.91
CA LEU A 492 -25.24 -25.34 29.17
C LEU A 492 -25.34 -24.98 27.68
N LYS A 493 -25.62 -23.71 27.36
CA LYS A 493 -25.66 -23.21 25.98
C LYS A 493 -24.32 -23.34 25.27
N TYR A 494 -23.20 -23.03 25.93
CA TYR A 494 -21.89 -23.22 25.33
C TYR A 494 -21.61 -24.69 25.00
N VAL A 495 -21.85 -25.60 25.96
CA VAL A 495 -21.58 -27.03 25.76
C VAL A 495 -22.52 -27.63 24.71
N THR A 496 -23.80 -27.26 24.70
CA THR A 496 -24.76 -27.77 23.72
C THR A 496 -24.60 -27.19 22.34
N VAL A 497 -24.36 -25.88 22.21
CA VAL A 497 -24.35 -25.19 20.92
C VAL A 497 -22.94 -25.14 20.32
N CYS A 498 -21.91 -24.76 21.09
CA CYS A 498 -20.56 -24.61 20.57
C CYS A 498 -19.86 -25.97 20.45
N CYS A 499 -19.88 -26.77 21.54
CA CYS A 499 -19.26 -28.09 21.54
C CYS A 499 -20.11 -29.17 20.84
N GLY A 500 -21.39 -28.89 20.56
CA GLY A 500 -22.29 -29.82 19.87
C GLY A 500 -22.67 -31.04 20.72
N VAL A 501 -22.63 -30.92 22.04
CA VAL A 501 -22.85 -32.03 22.98
C VAL A 501 -24.33 -32.08 23.39
N PRO A 502 -25.05 -33.20 23.22
CA PRO A 502 -26.44 -33.31 23.66
C PRO A 502 -26.59 -33.04 25.15
N GLU A 503 -27.61 -32.26 25.54
CA GLU A 503 -27.87 -31.91 26.95
C GLU A 503 -27.93 -33.14 27.87
N ALA A 504 -28.53 -34.24 27.41
CA ALA A 504 -28.62 -35.50 28.15
C ALA A 504 -27.26 -36.15 28.49
N SER A 505 -26.19 -35.79 27.79
CA SER A 505 -24.84 -36.32 28.00
C SER A 505 -23.97 -35.44 28.93
N ILE A 506 -24.53 -34.34 29.43
CA ILE A 506 -23.85 -33.41 30.32
C ILE A 506 -24.17 -33.79 31.76
N ARG A 507 -23.15 -34.07 32.56
CA ARG A 507 -23.27 -34.38 33.99
C ARG A 507 -22.79 -33.22 34.84
N ARG A 508 -23.61 -32.71 35.75
CA ARG A 508 -23.15 -31.75 36.77
C ARG A 508 -22.28 -32.45 37.80
N LEU A 509 -21.23 -31.78 38.24
CA LEU A 509 -20.34 -32.25 39.29
C LEU A 509 -20.75 -31.61 40.63
N GLU A 510 -20.91 -32.43 41.67
CA GLU A 510 -21.34 -31.98 43.01
C GLU A 510 -20.15 -31.76 43.96
N ASP A 511 -18.92 -31.89 43.47
CA ASP A 511 -17.68 -31.90 44.25
C ASP A 511 -16.89 -30.58 44.14
N GLY A 512 -17.48 -29.53 43.58
CA GLY A 512 -16.82 -28.29 43.22
C GLY A 512 -17.79 -27.12 43.09
N HIS A 513 -17.60 -26.28 42.07
CA HIS A 513 -18.49 -25.15 41.81
C HIS A 513 -19.88 -25.66 41.34
N PRO A 514 -21.01 -24.99 41.68
CA PRO A 514 -22.36 -25.39 41.23
C PRO A 514 -22.55 -25.43 39.70
N HIS A 515 -21.58 -24.93 38.94
CA HIS A 515 -21.59 -24.90 37.48
C HIS A 515 -20.51 -25.80 36.84
N ASP A 516 -19.80 -26.59 37.65
CA ASP A 516 -18.87 -27.61 37.18
C ASP A 516 -19.63 -28.71 36.44
N VAL A 517 -19.12 -29.10 35.28
CA VAL A 517 -19.74 -30.12 34.42
C VAL A 517 -18.71 -31.08 33.85
N GLN A 518 -19.13 -32.32 33.65
CA GLN A 518 -18.41 -33.33 32.90
C GLN A 518 -19.22 -33.70 31.67
N PHE A 519 -18.56 -33.75 30.53
CA PHE A 519 -19.15 -34.15 29.27
C PHE A 519 -18.10 -34.79 28.37
N SER A 520 -18.53 -35.63 27.45
CA SER A 520 -17.67 -36.13 26.38
C SER A 520 -17.77 -35.17 25.19
N ILE A 521 -16.65 -34.62 24.74
CA ILE A 521 -16.60 -34.04 23.39
C ILE A 521 -16.35 -35.20 22.44
N PRO A 522 -17.25 -35.44 21.46
CA PRO A 522 -16.94 -36.36 20.39
C PRO A 522 -15.79 -35.75 19.56
N ILE A 523 -14.56 -36.20 19.80
CA ILE A 523 -13.43 -35.88 18.93
C ILE A 523 -13.39 -36.98 17.89
N GLN A 524 -14.13 -36.74 16.81
CA GLN A 524 -14.30 -37.72 15.76
C GLN A 524 -12.93 -38.22 15.29
N LYS A 525 -12.69 -39.53 15.40
CA LYS A 525 -11.46 -40.14 14.91
C LYS A 525 -11.51 -39.91 13.42
N ILE A 526 -10.48 -39.21 12.94
CA ILE A 526 -10.51 -38.47 11.71
C ILE A 526 -10.60 -39.44 10.51
N ALA A 527 -11.80 -39.88 10.17
CA ALA A 527 -12.11 -40.54 8.91
C ALA A 527 -12.63 -39.49 7.92
N HIS A 528 -13.51 -38.59 8.38
CA HIS A 528 -14.11 -37.54 7.52
C HIS A 528 -13.85 -36.10 7.99
N GLY A 529 -13.25 -35.88 9.18
CA GLY A 529 -12.81 -34.58 9.67
C GLY A 529 -13.89 -33.51 9.94
N LEU A 530 -15.15 -33.79 9.59
CA LEU A 530 -16.30 -32.88 9.75
C LEU A 530 -17.40 -33.45 10.64
N GLY A 531 -17.32 -34.72 11.05
CA GLY A 531 -18.19 -35.25 12.08
C GLY A 531 -19.52 -35.78 11.64
N LEU A 532 -19.48 -36.75 10.73
CA LEU A 532 -20.69 -37.37 10.25
C LEU A 532 -21.26 -38.35 11.28
N PRO A 533 -22.59 -38.58 11.27
CA PRO A 533 -23.27 -39.49 12.20
C PRO A 533 -22.71 -40.94 12.23
N ASN A 534 -21.96 -41.33 11.19
CA ASN A 534 -21.43 -42.69 11.01
C ASN A 534 -19.91 -42.82 11.22
N ASP A 535 -19.25 -41.76 11.71
CA ASP A 535 -17.80 -41.77 11.99
C ASP A 535 -17.46 -42.61 13.24
N GLU A 536 -16.29 -43.27 13.26
CA GLU A 536 -15.75 -43.78 14.53
C GLU A 536 -15.42 -42.58 15.44
N VAL A 537 -16.26 -42.35 16.45
CA VAL A 537 -16.07 -41.24 17.40
C VAL A 537 -15.12 -41.65 18.51
N VAL A 538 -14.02 -40.92 18.72
CA VAL A 538 -13.25 -40.99 19.97
C VAL A 538 -13.78 -39.92 20.91
N GLU A 539 -14.42 -40.33 21.98
CA GLU A 539 -14.87 -39.39 22.99
C GLU A 539 -13.70 -38.96 23.88
N ILE A 540 -13.39 -37.66 23.86
CA ILE A 540 -12.52 -37.08 24.87
C ILE A 540 -13.40 -36.64 26.03
N SER A 541 -13.12 -37.22 27.19
CA SER A 541 -13.69 -36.79 28.45
C SER A 541 -13.22 -35.38 28.77
N VAL A 542 -14.14 -34.44 28.90
CA VAL A 542 -13.86 -33.08 29.35
C VAL A 542 -14.47 -32.89 30.73
N THR A 543 -13.63 -32.49 31.68
CA THR A 543 -14.06 -32.01 32.99
C THR A 543 -13.89 -30.50 33.00
N MET A 544 -15.00 -29.77 32.91
CA MET A 544 -15.01 -28.31 32.94
C MET A 544 -15.27 -27.83 34.37
N ARG A 545 -14.39 -26.98 34.88
CA ARG A 545 -14.49 -26.45 36.24
C ARG A 545 -14.29 -24.94 36.29
N VAL A 546 -15.14 -24.26 37.06
CA VAL A 546 -15.05 -22.82 37.28
C VAL A 546 -14.19 -22.57 38.52
N VAL A 547 -13.14 -21.79 38.37
CA VAL A 547 -12.12 -21.50 39.38
C VAL A 547 -11.91 -19.99 39.41
N GLY A 548 -12.68 -19.32 40.27
CA GLY A 548 -12.58 -17.91 40.68
C GLY A 548 -11.73 -16.99 39.78
N ASP A 549 -10.77 -16.29 40.37
CA ASP A 549 -9.85 -15.40 39.66
C ASP A 549 -8.52 -16.08 39.24
N VAL A 550 -7.60 -15.31 38.66
CA VAL A 550 -6.30 -15.82 38.21
C VAL A 550 -5.45 -16.32 39.39
N ALA A 551 -5.54 -15.71 40.57
CA ALA A 551 -4.81 -16.14 41.75
C ALA A 551 -5.37 -17.48 42.27
N ASP A 552 -6.70 -17.65 42.23
CA ASP A 552 -7.36 -18.91 42.54
C ASP A 552 -6.88 -20.05 41.64
N ILE A 553 -6.65 -19.81 40.34
CA ILE A 553 -6.06 -20.82 39.46
C ILE A 553 -4.69 -21.23 39.98
N VAL A 554 -3.79 -20.28 40.24
CA VAL A 554 -2.39 -20.58 40.62
C VAL A 554 -2.32 -21.39 41.92
N GLU A 555 -3.21 -21.11 42.87
CA GLU A 555 -3.26 -21.81 44.16
C GLU A 555 -3.99 -23.15 44.09
N ARG A 556 -5.16 -23.19 43.44
CA ARG A 556 -6.11 -24.32 43.53
C ARG A 556 -5.97 -25.32 42.39
N LEU A 557 -5.24 -25.00 41.33
CA LEU A 557 -5.07 -25.89 40.16
C LEU A 557 -4.65 -27.33 40.53
N PRO A 558 -3.66 -27.58 41.42
CA PRO A 558 -3.31 -28.96 41.81
C PRO A 558 -4.46 -29.70 42.50
N GLN A 559 -5.23 -29.01 43.34
CA GLN A 559 -6.35 -29.59 44.10
C GLN A 559 -7.53 -29.90 43.16
N VAL A 560 -7.80 -29.01 42.22
CA VAL A 560 -8.85 -29.16 41.19
C VAL A 560 -8.47 -30.29 40.23
N ALA A 561 -7.21 -30.35 39.83
CA ALA A 561 -6.68 -31.42 38.98
C ALA A 561 -6.76 -32.79 39.65
N ALA A 562 -6.47 -32.89 40.96
CA ALA A 562 -6.55 -34.16 41.69
C ALA A 562 -7.95 -34.82 41.66
N LYS A 563 -9.01 -34.03 41.46
CA LYS A 563 -10.41 -34.53 41.37
C LYS A 563 -10.75 -35.15 40.01
N VAL A 564 -9.85 -35.12 39.03
CA VAL A 564 -10.08 -35.75 37.72
C VAL A 564 -9.76 -37.25 37.79
N VAL A 565 -10.81 -38.07 37.71
CA VAL A 565 -10.70 -39.54 37.91
C VAL A 565 -10.67 -40.30 36.58
N LYS A 566 -11.33 -39.82 35.53
CA LYS A 566 -11.39 -40.51 34.24
C LYS A 566 -10.04 -40.37 33.51
N PRO A 567 -9.36 -41.45 33.10
CA PRO A 567 -8.10 -41.38 32.39
C PRO A 567 -8.26 -40.73 31.01
N ASP A 568 -7.17 -40.18 30.47
CA ASP A 568 -7.11 -39.45 29.19
C ASP A 568 -8.10 -38.26 29.10
N SER A 569 -8.39 -37.60 30.23
CA SER A 569 -9.30 -36.46 30.27
C SER A 569 -8.63 -35.13 29.93
N THR A 570 -9.40 -34.20 29.37
CA THR A 570 -9.05 -32.78 29.27
C THR A 570 -9.69 -32.03 30.43
N LEU A 571 -8.89 -31.34 31.23
CA LEU A 571 -9.38 -30.45 32.29
C LEU A 571 -9.51 -29.03 31.72
N TYR A 572 -10.74 -28.52 31.66
CA TYR A 572 -11.05 -27.18 31.15
C TYR A 572 -11.40 -26.24 32.30
N ILE A 573 -10.53 -25.28 32.56
CA ILE A 573 -10.63 -24.38 33.70
C ILE A 573 -11.09 -23.03 33.23
N VAL A 574 -12.13 -22.51 33.86
CA VAL A 574 -12.70 -21.20 33.57
C VAL A 574 -12.42 -20.29 34.75
N SER A 575 -11.82 -19.14 34.51
CA SER A 575 -11.64 -18.09 35.49
C SER A 575 -12.23 -16.78 34.99
N HIS A 576 -12.77 -16.00 35.93
CA HIS A 576 -13.33 -14.68 35.69
C HIS A 576 -12.45 -13.60 36.33
N THR A 577 -12.21 -12.49 35.64
CA THR A 577 -11.49 -11.35 36.21
C THR A 577 -12.12 -10.02 35.84
N GLU A 578 -12.25 -9.13 36.84
CA GLU A 578 -12.69 -7.75 36.65
C GLU A 578 -11.53 -6.81 36.25
N ALA A 579 -10.27 -7.23 36.45
CA ALA A 579 -9.11 -6.35 36.33
C ALA A 579 -8.55 -6.28 34.90
N VAL A 580 -8.61 -5.06 34.35
CA VAL A 580 -8.11 -4.65 33.05
C VAL A 580 -6.59 -4.53 33.06
N ARG A 581 -5.92 -5.61 32.70
CA ARG A 581 -4.60 -5.72 32.04
C ARG A 581 -4.08 -7.09 32.41
N CYS A 582 -4.01 -7.98 31.42
CA CYS A 582 -3.31 -9.24 31.53
C CYS A 582 -1.97 -8.97 32.21
N ASP A 583 -1.80 -9.51 33.41
CA ASP A 583 -0.54 -9.50 34.12
C ASP A 583 0.54 -9.92 33.11
N ALA A 584 1.58 -9.12 32.89
CA ALA A 584 2.56 -9.39 31.83
C ALA A 584 3.21 -10.79 32.00
N ASN A 585 3.04 -11.38 33.18
CA ASN A 585 3.61 -12.65 33.61
C ASN A 585 2.56 -13.77 33.73
N LEU A 586 1.38 -13.68 33.11
CA LEU A 586 0.38 -14.78 33.13
C LEU A 586 0.99 -16.11 32.63
N ASP A 587 1.79 -16.05 31.56
CA ASP A 587 2.49 -17.22 31.00
C ASP A 587 3.38 -17.90 32.05
N GLU A 588 4.10 -17.12 32.87
CA GLU A 588 4.98 -17.62 33.93
C GLU A 588 4.17 -18.20 35.09
N LYS A 589 3.14 -17.47 35.55
CA LYS A 589 2.25 -17.89 36.66
C LYS A 589 1.56 -19.21 36.37
N PHE A 590 1.02 -19.38 35.17
CA PHE A 590 0.38 -20.64 34.78
C PHE A 590 1.38 -21.76 34.58
N SER A 591 2.56 -21.48 33.99
CA SER A 591 3.60 -22.50 33.86
C SER A 591 4.06 -23.02 35.23
N GLU A 592 4.20 -22.13 36.21
CA GLU A 592 4.50 -22.51 37.59
C GLU A 592 3.38 -23.36 38.19
N ALA A 593 2.12 -22.95 38.07
CA ALA A 593 0.98 -23.71 38.57
C ALA A 593 0.88 -25.11 37.93
N ILE A 594 1.07 -25.20 36.62
CA ILE A 594 1.06 -26.47 35.84
C ILE A 594 2.19 -27.40 36.30
N SER A 595 3.35 -26.86 36.66
CA SER A 595 4.48 -27.67 37.16
C SER A 595 4.11 -28.46 38.43
N ARG A 596 3.27 -27.89 39.29
CA ARG A 596 2.82 -28.45 40.58
C ARG A 596 1.72 -29.51 40.44
N VAL A 597 1.09 -29.64 39.27
CA VAL A 597 0.03 -30.64 39.04
C VAL A 597 0.62 -32.05 38.96
N GLN A 598 0.08 -32.97 39.74
CA GLN A 598 0.43 -34.39 39.76
C GLN A 598 -0.84 -35.23 39.57
N ASN A 599 -1.28 -35.40 38.31
CA ASN A 599 -2.37 -36.31 37.95
C ASN A 599 -2.14 -36.87 36.54
N GLU A 600 -1.90 -38.17 36.45
CA GLU A 600 -1.63 -38.88 35.18
C GLU A 600 -2.89 -39.12 34.35
N ASN A 601 -4.08 -38.97 34.94
CA ASN A 601 -5.36 -39.09 34.22
C ASN A 601 -5.62 -37.91 33.29
N ILE A 602 -4.92 -36.80 33.45
CA ILE A 602 -5.11 -35.58 32.67
C ILE A 602 -4.11 -35.56 31.52
N ARG A 603 -4.60 -35.59 30.29
CA ARG A 603 -3.76 -35.44 29.08
C ARG A 603 -3.47 -33.98 28.76
N GLN A 604 -4.47 -33.13 28.93
CA GLN A 604 -4.42 -31.73 28.52
C GLN A 604 -5.15 -30.84 29.53
N ILE A 605 -4.57 -29.69 29.83
CA ILE A 605 -5.23 -28.63 30.60
C ILE A 605 -5.48 -27.44 29.68
N VAL A 606 -6.69 -26.90 29.72
CA VAL A 606 -7.08 -25.69 28.99
C VAL A 606 -7.51 -24.66 30.02
N ILE A 607 -6.85 -23.50 30.05
CA ILE A 607 -7.17 -22.40 30.94
C ILE A 607 -7.83 -21.29 30.12
N LEU A 608 -9.07 -20.97 30.45
CA LEU A 608 -9.84 -19.86 29.92
C LEU A 608 -9.86 -18.71 30.94
N ILE A 609 -9.46 -17.52 30.50
CA ILE A 609 -9.66 -16.28 31.25
C ILE A 609 -10.76 -15.49 30.55
N ALA A 610 -11.91 -15.39 31.21
CA ALA A 610 -13.00 -14.49 30.84
C ALA A 610 -12.78 -13.13 31.54
N SER A 611 -12.69 -12.05 30.76
CA SER A 611 -12.54 -10.69 31.27
C SER A 611 -13.80 -9.88 30.96
N SER A 612 -14.09 -8.90 31.82
CA SER A 612 -15.28 -8.05 31.68
C SER A 612 -15.19 -7.02 30.54
N ASP A 613 -14.00 -6.83 29.96
CA ASP A 613 -13.66 -5.76 29.03
C ASP A 613 -12.88 -6.20 27.77
N SER A 614 -12.53 -7.48 27.65
CA SER A 614 -11.77 -8.04 26.52
C SER A 614 -12.25 -9.42 26.08
N TYR A 615 -11.87 -9.83 24.87
CA TYR A 615 -12.16 -11.18 24.38
C TYR A 615 -11.47 -12.25 25.25
N PRO A 616 -12.10 -13.43 25.43
CA PRO A 616 -11.55 -14.50 26.25
C PRO A 616 -10.17 -14.96 25.76
N LEU A 617 -9.28 -15.25 26.71
CA LEU A 617 -7.95 -15.79 26.46
C LEU A 617 -7.92 -17.29 26.75
N PHE A 618 -7.26 -18.06 25.89
CA PHE A 618 -7.19 -19.51 26.01
C PHE A 618 -5.73 -19.98 26.01
N PHE A 619 -5.34 -20.73 27.04
CA PHE A 619 -4.01 -21.33 27.19
C PHE A 619 -4.14 -22.85 27.19
N TYR A 620 -3.30 -23.54 26.42
CA TYR A 620 -3.35 -24.99 26.27
C TYR A 620 -2.05 -25.60 26.77
N TYR A 621 -2.11 -26.56 27.69
CA TYR A 621 -0.94 -27.24 28.24
C TYR A 621 -0.99 -28.73 27.96
N ASN A 622 0.10 -29.27 27.41
CA ASN A 622 0.31 -30.70 27.28
C ASN A 622 0.83 -31.24 28.60
N MET A 623 0.08 -32.10 29.28
CA MET A 623 0.46 -32.59 30.62
C MET A 623 1.55 -33.66 30.60
N PHE A 624 1.82 -34.29 29.46
CA PHE A 624 2.96 -35.19 29.31
C PHE A 624 4.29 -34.42 29.37
N ARG A 625 4.37 -33.27 28.70
CA ARG A 625 5.56 -32.40 28.67
C ARG A 625 5.54 -31.29 29.72
N LYS A 626 4.36 -31.00 30.29
CA LYS A 626 4.07 -29.82 31.12
C LYS A 626 4.44 -28.49 30.42
N GLU A 627 4.28 -28.45 29.11
CA GLU A 627 4.60 -27.29 28.26
C GLU A 627 3.33 -26.75 27.60
N GLU A 628 3.31 -25.45 27.35
CA GLU A 628 2.21 -24.80 26.63
C GLU A 628 2.27 -25.08 25.12
N ILE A 629 1.13 -25.42 24.54
CA ILE A 629 0.92 -25.57 23.10
C ILE A 629 0.56 -24.21 22.48
N ARG A 630 1.55 -23.32 22.34
CA ARG A 630 1.35 -21.95 21.82
C ARG A 630 0.61 -21.85 20.48
N SER A 631 0.75 -22.87 19.61
CA SER A 631 -0.01 -22.97 18.34
C SER A 631 -1.53 -22.99 18.52
N GLN A 632 -2.04 -23.30 19.71
CA GLN A 632 -3.46 -23.39 20.05
C GLN A 632 -3.95 -22.20 20.89
N ARG A 633 -3.06 -21.29 21.29
CA ARG A 633 -3.39 -20.14 22.15
C ARG A 633 -4.52 -19.29 21.57
N ASN A 634 -5.46 -18.82 22.38
CA ASN A 634 -6.62 -18.00 21.97
C ASN A 634 -7.48 -18.63 20.87
N ILE A 635 -7.66 -19.95 20.94
CA ILE A 635 -8.60 -20.70 20.11
C ILE A 635 -9.61 -21.33 21.06
N ASP A 636 -10.89 -21.21 20.74
CA ASP A 636 -11.94 -21.89 21.47
C ASP A 636 -11.79 -23.42 21.34
N LEU A 637 -11.97 -24.15 22.44
CA LEU A 637 -11.90 -25.62 22.48
C LEU A 637 -12.81 -26.27 21.42
N ALA A 638 -14.01 -25.73 21.22
CA ALA A 638 -14.98 -26.21 20.23
C ALA A 638 -14.57 -25.92 18.77
N HIS A 639 -13.65 -24.99 18.56
CA HIS A 639 -13.16 -24.61 17.23
C HIS A 639 -11.87 -25.34 16.87
N LEU A 640 -11.07 -25.75 17.86
CA LEU A 640 -9.74 -26.28 17.65
C LEU A 640 -9.66 -27.45 16.64
N PRO A 641 -10.55 -28.46 16.67
CA PRO A 641 -10.54 -29.54 15.68
C PRO A 641 -10.85 -29.06 14.24
N LYS A 642 -11.70 -28.03 14.11
CA LYS A 642 -12.19 -27.47 12.83
C LYS A 642 -11.09 -26.76 12.03
N LEU A 643 -9.99 -26.38 12.67
CA LEU A 643 -8.90 -25.63 12.04
C LEU A 643 -7.85 -26.51 11.33
N GLY A 644 -7.97 -27.85 11.42
CA GLY A 644 -7.11 -28.77 10.67
C GLY A 644 -5.61 -28.66 10.97
N LEU A 645 -5.21 -28.21 12.17
CA LEU A 645 -3.80 -27.94 12.50
C LEU A 645 -2.90 -29.18 12.40
N HIS A 646 -3.46 -30.39 12.59
CA HIS A 646 -2.73 -31.65 12.45
C HIS A 646 -2.18 -31.85 11.03
N ARG A 647 -2.90 -31.41 10.00
CA ARG A 647 -2.48 -31.51 8.59
C ARG A 647 -1.26 -30.66 8.27
N ILE A 648 -0.99 -29.62 9.07
CA ILE A 648 0.17 -28.74 8.90
C ILE A 648 1.37 -29.31 9.66
N LYS A 649 1.15 -29.76 10.90
CA LYS A 649 2.21 -30.16 11.85
C LYS A 649 3.04 -31.35 11.41
N GLU A 650 2.53 -32.19 10.50
CA GLU A 650 3.29 -33.35 9.99
C GLU A 650 4.52 -32.91 9.21
N ASN A 651 4.34 -32.04 8.21
CA ASN A 651 5.39 -31.62 7.29
C ASN A 651 6.01 -30.25 7.60
N TYR A 652 5.43 -29.49 8.54
CA TYR A 652 5.89 -28.13 8.87
C TYR A 652 6.04 -27.92 10.38
N ASN A 653 7.01 -27.08 10.74
CA ASN A 653 7.11 -26.47 12.06
C ASN A 653 6.30 -25.17 12.04
N ILE A 654 5.31 -25.05 12.93
CA ILE A 654 4.38 -23.91 12.93
C ILE A 654 4.56 -22.99 14.13
N GLU A 655 4.51 -21.69 13.87
CA GLU A 655 4.47 -20.62 14.85
C GLU A 655 3.19 -19.80 14.64
N LYS A 656 2.38 -19.64 15.70
CA LYS A 656 1.18 -18.80 15.62
C LYS A 656 1.59 -17.34 15.76
N LEU A 657 1.22 -16.51 14.79
CA LEU A 657 1.44 -15.06 14.88
C LEU A 657 0.40 -14.42 15.78
N LYS A 658 0.82 -13.38 16.53
CA LYS A 658 -0.08 -12.62 17.39
C LYS A 658 -1.11 -11.90 16.54
N SER A 659 -2.39 -12.19 16.78
CA SER A 659 -3.52 -11.45 16.20
C SER A 659 -4.19 -10.61 17.28
N SER A 660 -4.73 -9.45 16.88
CA SER A 660 -5.48 -8.54 17.76
C SER A 660 -6.88 -9.06 18.10
N HIS A 661 -7.29 -10.21 17.55
CA HIS A 661 -8.65 -10.76 17.64
C HIS A 661 -8.66 -12.29 17.47
N ASN A 662 -9.78 -12.93 17.85
CA ASN A 662 -9.90 -14.40 17.91
C ASN A 662 -10.65 -15.03 16.72
N SER A 663 -11.10 -14.25 15.74
CA SER A 663 -11.90 -14.74 14.60
C SER A 663 -11.07 -15.46 13.52
N GLY A 664 -9.76 -15.21 13.48
CA GLY A 664 -8.83 -15.80 12.53
C GLY A 664 -7.46 -16.05 13.14
N HIS A 665 -6.75 -17.02 12.60
CA HIS A 665 -5.49 -17.49 13.15
C HIS A 665 -4.47 -17.68 12.03
N LEU A 666 -3.44 -16.83 12.04
CA LEU A 666 -2.35 -16.86 11.09
C LEU A 666 -1.15 -17.64 11.67
N TYR A 667 -0.63 -18.57 10.89
CA TYR A 667 0.52 -19.40 11.24
C TYR A 667 1.65 -19.21 10.25
N LYS A 668 2.84 -18.90 10.74
CA LYS A 668 4.08 -19.02 9.98
C LYS A 668 4.53 -20.48 10.03
N ALA A 669 4.77 -21.08 8.88
CA ALA A 669 5.16 -22.48 8.76
C ALA A 669 6.51 -22.59 8.05
N GLU A 670 7.42 -23.38 8.62
CA GLU A 670 8.72 -23.73 8.03
C GLU A 670 8.72 -25.20 7.65
N GLY A 671 9.11 -25.50 6.41
CA GLY A 671 9.15 -26.87 5.89
C GLY A 671 10.17 -27.73 6.64
N LYS A 672 9.75 -28.90 7.14
CA LYS A 672 10.69 -29.83 7.81
C LYS A 672 11.66 -30.50 6.83
N ALA A 673 11.22 -30.74 5.60
CA ALA A 673 12.03 -31.36 4.55
C ALA A 673 12.93 -30.33 3.82
N ASP A 674 12.44 -29.11 3.63
CA ASP A 674 13.16 -28.00 3.00
C ASP A 674 13.04 -26.75 3.90
N PRO A 675 14.06 -26.43 4.72
CA PRO A 675 14.01 -25.27 5.61
C PRO A 675 13.91 -23.92 4.90
N THR A 676 14.19 -23.87 3.59
CA THR A 676 14.03 -22.64 2.78
C THR A 676 12.59 -22.42 2.32
N GLU A 677 11.70 -23.36 2.64
CA GLU A 677 10.28 -23.26 2.41
C GLU A 677 9.59 -22.61 3.61
N HIS A 678 9.04 -21.41 3.37
CA HIS A 678 8.23 -20.72 4.35
C HIS A 678 6.87 -20.38 3.75
N ARG A 679 5.79 -20.67 4.50
CA ARG A 679 4.41 -20.41 4.08
C ARG A 679 3.61 -19.78 5.19
N PHE A 680 2.60 -18.99 4.84
CA PHE A 680 1.53 -18.64 5.78
C PHE A 680 0.31 -19.54 5.61
N PHE A 681 -0.19 -20.06 6.73
CA PHE A 681 -1.47 -20.75 6.81
C PHE A 681 -2.45 -19.90 7.62
N TYR A 682 -3.55 -19.48 7.00
CA TYR A 682 -4.64 -18.81 7.68
C TYR A 682 -5.78 -19.79 7.96
N ARG A 683 -6.25 -19.83 9.21
CA ARG A 683 -7.33 -20.71 9.68
C ARG A 683 -8.39 -19.89 10.37
N ALA A 684 -9.64 -20.02 9.96
CA ALA A 684 -10.76 -19.34 10.61
C ALA A 684 -12.03 -20.19 10.61
N VAL A 685 -12.86 -19.96 11.62
CA VAL A 685 -14.22 -20.51 11.70
C VAL A 685 -15.19 -19.40 11.36
N VAL A 686 -15.89 -19.52 10.24
CA VAL A 686 -16.92 -18.59 9.78
C VAL A 686 -18.26 -19.10 10.28
N ARG A 687 -18.87 -18.41 11.25
CA ARG A 687 -20.19 -18.79 11.76
C ARG A 687 -21.28 -18.29 10.80
N VAL A 688 -22.28 -19.12 10.52
CA VAL A 688 -23.43 -18.81 9.64
C VAL A 688 -24.70 -19.31 10.30
N VAL A 689 -25.75 -18.50 10.36
CA VAL A 689 -27.05 -18.93 10.90
C VAL A 689 -27.86 -19.61 9.81
N ASP A 690 -28.58 -20.69 10.12
CA ASP A 690 -29.38 -21.44 9.13
C ASP A 690 -30.44 -20.58 8.39
N SER A 691 -30.86 -19.47 8.99
CA SER A 691 -31.81 -18.53 8.39
C SER A 691 -31.19 -17.57 7.38
N TYR A 692 -29.87 -17.56 7.18
CA TYR A 692 -29.19 -16.62 6.28
C TYR A 692 -29.57 -16.88 4.82
N THR A 693 -29.64 -15.82 4.02
CA THR A 693 -29.76 -15.91 2.55
C THR A 693 -28.40 -16.20 1.90
N ALA A 694 -28.43 -16.60 0.62
CA ALA A 694 -27.22 -16.80 -0.16
C ALA A 694 -26.31 -15.54 -0.18
N GLU A 695 -26.90 -14.34 -0.28
CA GLU A 695 -26.18 -13.06 -0.22
C GLU A 695 -25.51 -12.83 1.14
N GLU A 696 -26.21 -13.11 2.25
CA GLU A 696 -25.68 -12.94 3.60
C GLU A 696 -24.50 -13.89 3.88
N VAL A 697 -24.59 -15.14 3.43
CA VAL A 697 -23.48 -16.10 3.51
C VAL A 697 -22.32 -15.65 2.61
N THR A 698 -22.60 -15.21 1.38
CA THR A 698 -21.57 -14.69 0.45
C THR A 698 -20.80 -13.54 1.09
N CYS A 699 -21.50 -12.56 1.66
CA CYS A 699 -20.90 -11.42 2.36
C CYS A 699 -20.03 -11.86 3.56
N SER A 700 -20.48 -12.85 4.33
CA SER A 700 -19.73 -13.37 5.48
C SER A 700 -18.42 -14.05 5.06
N VAL A 701 -18.47 -14.83 3.98
CA VAL A 701 -17.28 -15.50 3.42
C VAL A 701 -16.32 -14.47 2.80
N ILE A 702 -16.83 -13.47 2.06
CA ILE A 702 -16.00 -12.38 1.50
C ILE A 702 -15.25 -11.65 2.61
N LYS A 703 -15.92 -11.29 3.71
CA LYS A 703 -15.28 -10.62 4.85
C LYS A 703 -14.15 -11.48 5.43
N ALA A 704 -14.40 -12.78 5.63
CA ALA A 704 -13.38 -13.70 6.13
C ALA A 704 -12.17 -13.84 5.17
N LEU A 705 -12.41 -13.93 3.86
CA LEU A 705 -11.34 -14.00 2.86
C LEU A 705 -10.53 -12.70 2.78
N LYS A 706 -11.20 -11.54 2.76
CA LYS A 706 -10.53 -10.23 2.77
C LYS A 706 -9.69 -10.04 4.01
N ARG A 707 -10.22 -10.42 5.19
CA ARG A 707 -9.47 -10.42 6.45
C ARG A 707 -8.22 -11.30 6.36
N ALA A 708 -8.36 -12.53 5.86
CA ALA A 708 -7.24 -13.44 5.66
C ALA A 708 -6.15 -12.82 4.77
N CYS A 709 -6.55 -12.25 3.63
CA CYS A 709 -5.63 -11.57 2.71
C CYS A 709 -4.92 -10.40 3.39
N CYS A 710 -5.65 -9.54 4.09
CA CYS A 710 -5.08 -8.39 4.79
C CYS A 710 -4.07 -8.81 5.87
N GLU A 711 -4.39 -9.81 6.70
CA GLU A 711 -3.47 -10.33 7.72
C GLU A 711 -2.22 -10.97 7.10
N ILE A 712 -2.38 -11.75 6.01
CA ILE A 712 -1.26 -12.34 5.28
C ILE A 712 -0.36 -11.25 4.69
N VAL A 713 -0.92 -10.23 4.04
CA VAL A 713 -0.15 -9.12 3.45
C VAL A 713 0.60 -8.32 4.52
N VAL A 714 -0.02 -8.09 5.67
CA VAL A 714 0.62 -7.45 6.83
C VAL A 714 1.81 -8.30 7.32
N ALA A 715 1.67 -9.62 7.35
CA ALA A 715 2.75 -10.51 7.77
C ALA A 715 3.86 -10.67 6.71
N LEU A 716 3.52 -10.65 5.42
CA LEU A 716 4.46 -10.67 4.30
C LEU A 716 5.40 -9.46 4.31
N TYR A 717 4.92 -8.29 4.73
CA TYR A 717 5.78 -7.11 4.87
C TYR A 717 6.99 -7.36 5.79
N ARG A 718 6.85 -8.25 6.77
CA ARG A 718 7.93 -8.60 7.70
C ARG A 718 8.80 -9.78 7.21
N SER A 719 8.47 -10.39 6.06
CA SER A 719 9.04 -11.66 5.62
C SER A 719 9.18 -11.75 4.08
N ASN A 720 10.40 -11.74 3.56
CA ASN A 720 10.66 -11.75 2.11
C ASN A 720 10.79 -13.14 1.47
N THR A 721 10.74 -14.22 2.25
CA THR A 721 10.98 -15.61 1.80
C THR A 721 9.72 -16.46 1.74
N ILE A 722 8.56 -15.88 2.04
CA ILE A 722 7.30 -16.61 2.15
C ILE A 722 6.60 -16.65 0.81
N ASP A 723 6.15 -17.85 0.42
CA ASP A 723 5.38 -18.09 -0.78
C ASP A 723 4.23 -19.09 -0.53
N ARG A 724 3.36 -19.25 -1.53
CA ARG A 724 2.30 -20.29 -1.57
C ARG A 724 1.45 -20.34 -0.30
N ASN A 725 0.89 -19.19 0.05
CA ASN A 725 0.06 -19.07 1.22
C ASN A 725 -1.25 -19.87 1.05
N HIS A 726 -1.80 -20.33 2.17
CA HIS A 726 -2.97 -21.18 2.20
C HIS A 726 -4.03 -20.63 3.15
N VAL A 727 -5.28 -20.67 2.74
CA VAL A 727 -6.43 -20.25 3.56
C VAL A 727 -7.39 -21.43 3.74
N LEU A 728 -7.77 -21.75 4.97
CA LEU A 728 -8.88 -22.67 5.27
C LEU A 728 -9.95 -21.92 6.06
N LEU A 729 -11.16 -21.94 5.54
CA LEU A 729 -12.35 -21.43 6.20
C LEU A 729 -13.28 -22.60 6.52
N PHE A 730 -13.50 -22.85 7.80
CA PHE A 730 -14.54 -23.79 8.24
C PHE A 730 -15.84 -23.01 8.43
N ILE A 731 -16.87 -23.32 7.64
CA ILE A 731 -18.18 -22.70 7.78
C ILE A 731 -18.99 -23.47 8.82
N HIS A 732 -19.08 -22.91 10.01
CA HIS A 732 -19.83 -23.48 11.12
C HIS A 732 -21.26 -22.95 11.14
N ARG A 733 -22.22 -23.86 11.05
CA ARG A 733 -23.64 -23.50 11.04
C ARG A 733 -24.21 -23.45 12.45
N THR A 734 -24.92 -22.37 12.76
CA THR A 734 -25.64 -22.19 14.02
C THR A 734 -27.13 -22.46 13.77
N PRO A 735 -27.71 -23.48 14.44
CA PRO A 735 -29.12 -23.82 14.30
C PRO A 735 -30.04 -22.64 14.62
N SER A 736 -31.13 -22.50 13.86
CA SER A 736 -32.16 -21.50 14.10
C SER A 736 -33.55 -22.13 14.10
N ASN A 737 -34.53 -21.48 14.74
CA ASN A 737 -35.93 -21.95 14.69
C ASN A 737 -36.60 -21.73 13.31
N LYS A 738 -35.87 -21.20 12.32
CA LYS A 738 -36.35 -20.97 10.95
C LYS A 738 -35.81 -22.06 10.02
N GLU A 739 -36.56 -22.37 8.97
CA GLU A 739 -36.17 -23.33 7.94
C GLU A 739 -34.88 -22.91 7.21
N ILE A 740 -34.11 -23.92 6.78
CA ILE A 740 -32.88 -23.73 5.99
C ILE A 740 -33.27 -23.17 4.62
N ARG A 741 -32.75 -22.00 4.26
CA ARG A 741 -33.11 -21.30 3.02
C ARG A 741 -32.31 -21.69 1.78
N MET A 742 -31.23 -22.46 1.93
CA MET A 742 -30.26 -22.73 0.85
C MET A 742 -30.19 -24.21 0.48
N SER A 743 -30.21 -24.49 -0.82
CA SER A 743 -29.93 -25.83 -1.37
C SER A 743 -28.43 -26.15 -1.40
N PRO A 744 -28.03 -27.43 -1.53
CA PRO A 744 -26.63 -27.82 -1.74
C PRO A 744 -25.92 -27.11 -2.91
N ALA A 745 -26.64 -26.83 -4.01
CA ALA A 745 -26.07 -26.13 -5.17
C ALA A 745 -25.81 -24.65 -4.85
N ASP A 746 -26.69 -24.01 -4.07
CA ASP A 746 -26.52 -22.63 -3.64
C ASP A 746 -25.24 -22.45 -2.82
N TRP A 747 -24.89 -23.42 -1.97
CA TRP A 747 -23.66 -23.38 -1.18
C TRP A 747 -22.39 -23.32 -2.04
N ILE A 748 -22.32 -24.11 -3.11
CA ILE A 748 -21.17 -24.12 -4.02
C ILE A 748 -21.11 -22.79 -4.79
N ASN A 749 -22.25 -22.29 -5.26
CA ASN A 749 -22.35 -21.01 -5.96
C ASN A 749 -21.93 -19.82 -5.08
N VAL A 750 -22.34 -19.82 -3.81
CA VAL A 750 -21.95 -18.81 -2.82
C VAL A 750 -20.44 -18.78 -2.60
N ILE A 751 -19.82 -19.95 -2.43
CA ILE A 751 -18.36 -20.06 -2.26
C ILE A 751 -17.62 -19.56 -3.51
N TYR A 752 -18.07 -19.97 -4.70
CA TYR A 752 -17.48 -19.53 -5.94
C TYR A 752 -17.59 -18.01 -6.14
N LYS A 753 -18.78 -17.44 -5.89
CA LYS A 753 -19.00 -15.99 -5.97
C LYS A 753 -18.08 -15.24 -5.01
N ALA A 754 -17.98 -15.70 -3.76
CA ALA A 754 -17.09 -15.11 -2.76
C ALA A 754 -15.60 -15.19 -3.19
N TYR A 755 -15.15 -16.35 -3.68
CA TYR A 755 -13.79 -16.52 -4.20
C TYR A 755 -13.52 -15.59 -5.39
N ARG A 756 -14.44 -15.52 -6.36
CA ARG A 756 -14.31 -14.67 -7.56
C ARG A 756 -14.17 -13.20 -7.20
N GLU A 757 -14.96 -12.71 -6.25
CA GLU A 757 -14.87 -11.33 -5.76
C GLU A 757 -13.56 -11.04 -5.00
N CYS A 758 -12.93 -12.07 -4.43
CA CYS A 758 -11.68 -11.95 -3.69
C CYS A 758 -10.43 -12.37 -4.49
N LYS A 759 -10.59 -12.77 -5.77
CA LYS A 759 -9.52 -13.40 -6.55
C LYS A 759 -8.25 -12.55 -6.61
N ASP A 760 -8.39 -11.26 -6.91
CA ASP A 760 -7.26 -10.36 -7.06
C ASP A 760 -6.53 -10.15 -5.71
N PHE A 761 -7.27 -10.05 -4.61
CA PHE A 761 -6.69 -9.95 -3.26
C PHE A 761 -5.93 -11.22 -2.87
N LEU A 762 -6.48 -12.39 -3.18
CA LEU A 762 -5.84 -13.69 -2.91
C LEU A 762 -4.53 -13.82 -3.70
N TRP A 763 -4.56 -13.46 -4.99
CA TRP A 763 -3.38 -13.48 -5.85
C TRP A 763 -2.28 -12.53 -5.36
N GLN A 764 -2.63 -11.29 -5.00
CA GLN A 764 -1.70 -10.30 -4.44
C GLN A 764 -1.13 -10.74 -3.09
N SER A 765 -1.92 -11.47 -2.30
CA SER A 765 -1.49 -12.04 -1.01
C SER A 765 -0.68 -13.34 -1.18
N GLN A 766 -0.33 -13.71 -2.41
CA GLN A 766 0.37 -14.95 -2.77
C GLN A 766 -0.33 -16.21 -2.26
N VAL A 767 -1.66 -16.16 -2.11
CA VAL A 767 -2.47 -17.32 -1.75
C VAL A 767 -2.72 -18.13 -3.01
N ASN A 768 -2.19 -19.35 -3.04
CA ASN A 768 -2.37 -20.24 -4.19
C ASN A 768 -3.47 -21.29 -3.94
N GLN A 769 -3.87 -21.52 -2.69
CA GLN A 769 -4.91 -22.49 -2.35
C GLN A 769 -5.84 -21.99 -1.26
N VAL A 770 -7.14 -22.13 -1.51
CA VAL A 770 -8.22 -21.83 -0.56
C VAL A 770 -9.07 -23.08 -0.38
N GLU A 771 -9.34 -23.44 0.88
CA GLU A 771 -10.21 -24.55 1.25
C GLU A 771 -11.42 -24.05 2.04
N PHE A 772 -12.59 -24.60 1.72
CA PHE A 772 -13.84 -24.36 2.44
C PHE A 772 -14.41 -25.68 2.93
N ASP A 773 -14.62 -25.77 4.23
CA ASP A 773 -15.13 -26.97 4.89
C ASP A 773 -16.48 -26.69 5.51
N PHE A 774 -17.49 -27.49 5.18
CA PHE A 774 -18.85 -27.31 5.70
C PHE A 774 -19.67 -28.60 5.62
N ILE A 775 -20.76 -28.62 6.39
CA ILE A 775 -21.69 -29.74 6.45
C ILE A 775 -22.98 -29.36 5.73
N LEU A 776 -23.36 -30.16 4.73
CA LEU A 776 -24.62 -30.08 4.01
C LEU A 776 -25.63 -31.04 4.64
N PHE A 777 -26.91 -30.66 4.73
CA PHE A 777 -27.97 -31.56 5.21
C PHE A 777 -28.82 -32.05 4.04
N GLY A 778 -29.27 -33.30 4.11
CA GLY A 778 -30.51 -33.74 3.45
C GLY A 778 -31.76 -33.30 4.23
N GLU A 779 -32.95 -33.76 3.81
CA GLU A 779 -34.24 -33.42 4.44
C GLU A 779 -34.37 -33.80 5.94
N ARG A 780 -33.44 -34.58 6.49
CA ARG A 780 -33.36 -34.97 7.93
C ARG A 780 -31.90 -34.91 8.41
N ARG A 781 -31.66 -34.62 9.70
CA ARG A 781 -30.30 -34.63 10.34
C ARG A 781 -29.54 -35.95 10.17
N SER A 782 -30.23 -37.07 9.94
CA SER A 782 -29.61 -38.37 9.65
C SER A 782 -28.95 -38.49 8.27
N LEU A 783 -29.03 -37.45 7.42
CA LEU A 783 -28.48 -37.37 6.06
C LEU A 783 -27.46 -36.22 5.91
N GLU A 784 -26.72 -35.91 6.97
CA GLU A 784 -25.62 -34.94 6.91
C GLU A 784 -24.47 -35.45 6.03
N GLN A 785 -23.89 -34.56 5.22
CA GLN A 785 -22.81 -34.83 4.28
C GLN A 785 -21.68 -33.82 4.45
N ALA A 786 -20.49 -34.33 4.72
CA ALA A 786 -19.24 -33.58 4.84
C ALA A 786 -18.83 -33.14 3.43
N THR A 787 -18.72 -31.83 3.22
CA THR A 787 -18.37 -31.25 1.92
C THR A 787 -17.14 -30.36 2.05
N LYS A 788 -16.21 -30.53 1.11
CA LYS A 788 -15.02 -29.68 0.98
C LYS A 788 -14.94 -29.12 -0.43
N VAL A 789 -14.67 -27.82 -0.51
CA VAL A 789 -14.35 -27.13 -1.75
C VAL A 789 -12.89 -26.70 -1.68
N ILE A 790 -12.07 -27.18 -2.61
CA ILE A 790 -10.66 -26.81 -2.74
C ILE A 790 -10.51 -26.00 -4.02
N ILE A 791 -10.00 -24.78 -3.91
CA ILE A 791 -9.68 -23.93 -5.04
C ILE A 791 -8.18 -23.71 -5.07
N THR A 792 -7.52 -24.16 -6.14
CA THR A 792 -6.08 -23.98 -6.36
C THR A 792 -5.86 -23.10 -7.59
N ASP A 793 -5.11 -22.02 -7.44
CA ASP A 793 -4.75 -21.12 -8.55
C ASP A 793 -3.24 -20.89 -8.59
N ASP A 794 -2.55 -21.76 -9.33
CA ASP A 794 -1.09 -21.68 -9.52
C ASP A 794 -0.70 -20.75 -10.68
N THR A 795 -1.64 -20.33 -11.54
CA THR A 795 -1.35 -19.45 -12.69
C THR A 795 -1.82 -18.01 -12.48
N GLY A 796 -2.79 -17.79 -11.59
CA GLY A 796 -3.50 -16.52 -11.38
C GLY A 796 -4.65 -16.31 -12.37
N PHE A 797 -4.77 -17.16 -13.38
CA PHE A 797 -5.74 -17.03 -14.47
C PHE A 797 -6.72 -18.19 -14.52
N THR A 798 -6.27 -19.39 -14.13
CA THR A 798 -6.98 -20.66 -14.30
C THR A 798 -7.18 -21.36 -12.94
N PRO A 799 -8.10 -20.87 -12.09
CA PRO A 799 -8.37 -21.53 -10.82
C PRO A 799 -8.98 -22.90 -11.07
N PHE A 800 -8.45 -23.90 -10.38
CA PHE A 800 -8.94 -25.27 -10.38
C PHE A 800 -9.78 -25.51 -9.14
N ILE A 801 -11.05 -25.86 -9.34
CA ILE A 801 -12.03 -26.07 -8.27
C ILE A 801 -12.33 -27.56 -8.16
N ARG A 802 -12.14 -28.11 -6.96
CA ARG A 802 -12.50 -29.49 -6.61
C ARG A 802 -13.57 -29.48 -5.54
N VAL A 803 -14.65 -30.22 -5.76
CA VAL A 803 -15.72 -30.42 -4.79
C VAL A 803 -15.73 -31.90 -4.39
N LEU A 804 -15.54 -32.13 -3.09
CA LEU A 804 -15.38 -33.46 -2.52
C LEU A 804 -16.50 -33.69 -1.49
N ARG A 805 -17.18 -34.83 -1.57
CA ARG A 805 -18.23 -35.23 -0.62
C ARG A 805 -17.95 -36.62 -0.05
N ALA A 806 -18.27 -36.79 1.22
CA ALA A 806 -18.31 -38.09 1.87
C ALA A 806 -19.61 -38.84 1.52
N GLU A 807 -19.52 -40.11 1.13
CA GLU A 807 -20.69 -41.00 0.97
C GLU A 807 -20.75 -41.99 2.14
N ALA A 808 -21.87 -42.02 2.87
CA ALA A 808 -22.15 -43.08 3.82
C ALA A 808 -22.63 -44.32 3.04
N SER A 809 -21.74 -45.28 2.79
CA SER A 809 -22.14 -46.55 2.17
C SER A 809 -23.10 -47.29 3.09
N SER A 810 -24.21 -47.78 2.54
CA SER A 810 -25.23 -48.56 3.23
C SER A 810 -24.64 -49.65 4.14
N GLY A 811 -24.70 -49.44 5.46
CA GLY A 811 -24.56 -50.49 6.47
C GLY A 811 -23.16 -51.01 6.80
N ASN A 812 -22.08 -50.56 6.16
CA ASN A 812 -20.71 -50.92 6.56
C ASN A 812 -19.72 -49.76 6.35
N SER A 813 -19.43 -49.04 7.44
CA SER A 813 -18.58 -47.83 7.53
C SER A 813 -17.06 -48.10 7.36
N ARG A 814 -16.66 -49.04 6.50
CA ARG A 814 -15.23 -49.38 6.28
C ARG A 814 -14.71 -49.02 4.89
N THR A 815 -15.57 -48.70 3.94
CA THR A 815 -15.15 -48.31 2.59
C THR A 815 -14.93 -46.79 2.50
N LYS A 816 -13.65 -46.40 2.52
CA LYS A 816 -13.12 -45.04 2.31
C LYS A 816 -13.29 -44.57 0.85
N LYS A 817 -14.50 -44.57 0.30
CA LYS A 817 -14.70 -44.15 -1.10
C LYS A 817 -15.25 -42.73 -1.14
N TRP A 818 -14.41 -41.80 -1.63
CA TRP A 818 -14.76 -40.40 -1.80
C TRP A 818 -15.33 -40.20 -3.19
N LEU A 819 -16.53 -39.62 -3.27
CA LEU A 819 -17.07 -39.23 -4.55
C LEU A 819 -16.55 -37.83 -4.89
N HIS A 820 -15.79 -37.77 -5.97
CA HIS A 820 -15.68 -36.54 -6.74
C HIS A 820 -17.07 -36.22 -7.26
N VAL A 821 -17.65 -35.14 -6.77
CA VAL A 821 -18.91 -34.66 -7.30
C VAL A 821 -18.55 -33.70 -8.41
N ASP A 822 -18.82 -34.08 -9.65
CA ASP A 822 -18.74 -33.18 -10.79
C ASP A 822 -19.68 -32.01 -10.53
N ALA A 823 -19.12 -30.92 -10.02
CA ALA A 823 -19.82 -29.65 -9.91
C ALA A 823 -19.82 -29.04 -11.31
N GLY A 824 -20.78 -29.47 -12.14
CA GLY A 824 -21.05 -28.82 -13.40
C GLY A 824 -21.28 -27.32 -13.17
N MET A 825 -20.38 -26.50 -13.69
CA MET A 825 -20.58 -25.06 -13.83
C MET A 825 -20.55 -24.70 -15.31
N ASP A 826 -21.44 -23.80 -15.73
CA ASP A 826 -21.50 -23.29 -17.10
C ASP A 826 -20.12 -22.78 -17.55
N GLY A 827 -19.57 -23.45 -18.58
CA GLY A 827 -18.26 -23.16 -19.16
C GLY A 827 -17.06 -23.90 -18.55
N PHE A 828 -17.20 -24.59 -17.42
CA PHE A 828 -16.12 -25.33 -16.74
C PHE A 828 -16.58 -26.73 -16.32
N LYS A 829 -17.25 -27.48 -17.20
CA LYS A 829 -17.71 -28.84 -16.88
C LYS A 829 -16.59 -29.84 -16.56
N HIS A 830 -15.34 -29.52 -16.88
CA HIS A 830 -14.18 -30.33 -16.53
C HIS A 830 -13.06 -29.39 -16.10
N GLY A 831 -12.71 -29.42 -14.81
CA GLY A 831 -11.43 -28.87 -14.37
C GLY A 831 -10.33 -29.75 -14.94
N LEU A 832 -9.90 -29.46 -16.16
CA LEU A 832 -8.93 -30.26 -16.87
C LEU A 832 -7.57 -30.15 -16.18
N GLU A 833 -7.11 -31.27 -15.64
CA GLU A 833 -5.76 -31.45 -15.12
C GLU A 833 -4.78 -31.33 -16.29
N ILE A 834 -4.05 -30.22 -16.37
CA ILE A 834 -2.76 -30.19 -17.06
C ILE A 834 -1.72 -29.80 -16.02
N MET A 835 -1.25 -30.82 -15.32
CA MET A 835 0.13 -31.07 -14.92
C MET A 835 0.07 -32.22 -13.92
N VAL A 836 0.37 -33.39 -14.47
CA VAL A 836 0.74 -34.63 -13.81
C VAL A 836 1.28 -34.42 -12.39
N ASP A 837 0.48 -34.80 -11.41
CA ASP A 837 1.03 -35.50 -10.25
C ASP A 837 0.55 -36.95 -10.38
N ASN A 838 1.19 -37.72 -11.29
CA ASN A 838 0.98 -39.17 -11.51
C ASN A 838 1.31 -39.99 -10.24
N ARG A 839 1.54 -39.33 -9.10
CA ARG A 839 1.77 -39.90 -7.77
C ARG A 839 0.62 -39.64 -6.80
N ARG A 840 -0.58 -39.33 -7.28
CA ARG A 840 -1.72 -39.18 -6.36
C ARG A 840 -2.22 -40.54 -5.94
N ASN A 841 -1.96 -40.85 -4.68
CA ASN A 841 -2.52 -41.99 -3.98
C ASN A 841 -4.06 -41.95 -4.11
N PRO A 842 -4.71 -42.95 -4.73
CA PRO A 842 -6.17 -43.05 -4.78
C PRO A 842 -6.80 -43.05 -3.38
N ASP A 843 -6.01 -43.40 -2.36
CA ASP A 843 -6.38 -43.40 -0.95
C ASP A 843 -6.15 -42.05 -0.23
N TRP A 844 -5.83 -40.96 -0.96
CA TRP A 844 -5.61 -39.63 -0.36
C TRP A 844 -6.89 -39.08 0.26
N ASN A 845 -6.82 -38.77 1.56
CA ASN A 845 -7.92 -38.19 2.31
C ASN A 845 -7.74 -36.66 2.48
N PRO A 846 -8.54 -35.85 1.78
CA PRO A 846 -8.38 -34.40 1.75
C PRO A 846 -8.69 -33.71 3.10
N PHE A 847 -9.31 -34.39 4.06
CA PHE A 847 -9.65 -33.85 5.38
C PHE A 847 -8.59 -34.12 6.44
N THR A 848 -7.71 -35.10 6.22
CA THR A 848 -6.82 -35.64 7.25
C THR A 848 -5.38 -35.64 6.83
N ASP A 849 -5.15 -35.81 5.53
CA ASP A 849 -3.81 -35.98 5.03
C ASP A 849 -3.04 -34.66 5.11
N PRO A 850 -1.74 -34.76 5.40
CA PRO A 850 -0.91 -33.59 5.61
C PRO A 850 -0.69 -32.81 4.32
N TYR A 851 -0.48 -31.50 4.47
CA TYR A 851 -0.10 -30.64 3.35
C TYR A 851 1.28 -31.02 2.83
N LEU A 852 1.40 -31.21 1.52
CA LEU A 852 2.68 -31.53 0.89
C LEU A 852 3.64 -30.33 0.94
N GLY A 853 4.94 -30.64 1.06
CA GLY A 853 6.03 -29.67 0.92
C GLY A 853 6.18 -29.16 -0.52
N ARG A 854 7.11 -28.25 -0.73
CA ARG A 854 7.38 -27.63 -2.04
C ARG A 854 8.04 -28.62 -3.01
N SER A 855 7.46 -28.76 -4.20
CA SER A 855 8.03 -29.56 -5.30
C SER A 855 9.04 -28.75 -6.13
N GLU A 856 9.77 -29.42 -7.03
CA GLU A 856 10.68 -28.75 -7.97
C GLU A 856 9.93 -27.84 -8.98
N ILE A 857 8.73 -28.26 -9.40
CA ILE A 857 7.86 -27.45 -10.26
C ILE A 857 7.50 -26.13 -9.57
N ASP A 858 7.19 -26.20 -8.27
CA ASP A 858 6.87 -25.02 -7.48
C ASP A 858 8.05 -24.04 -7.38
N LYS A 859 9.29 -24.56 -7.24
CA LYS A 859 10.51 -23.73 -7.25
C LYS A 859 10.68 -23.01 -8.59
N ARG A 860 10.44 -23.69 -9.71
CA ARG A 860 10.51 -23.09 -11.04
C ARG A 860 9.39 -22.06 -11.28
N ARG A 861 8.17 -22.35 -10.82
CA ARG A 861 7.05 -21.40 -10.84
C ARG A 861 7.35 -20.13 -10.05
N LEU A 862 7.93 -20.26 -8.87
CA LEU A 862 8.32 -19.11 -8.05
C LEU A 862 9.31 -18.20 -8.79
N LYS A 863 10.35 -18.78 -9.42
CA LYS A 863 11.32 -18.02 -10.22
C LYS A 863 10.66 -17.26 -11.37
N ALA A 864 9.74 -17.89 -12.10
CA ALA A 864 8.99 -17.23 -13.17
C ALA A 864 8.12 -16.07 -12.66
N ARG A 865 7.41 -16.29 -11.53
CA ARG A 865 6.57 -15.26 -10.88
C ARG A 865 7.37 -14.05 -10.42
N VAL A 866 8.55 -14.25 -9.82
CA VAL A 866 9.45 -13.15 -9.42
C VAL A 866 9.84 -12.29 -10.62
N LEU A 867 10.02 -12.91 -11.79
CA LEU A 867 10.29 -12.23 -13.06
C LEU A 867 9.04 -11.74 -13.79
N LYS A 868 7.86 -11.80 -13.14
CA LYS A 868 6.56 -11.35 -13.65
C LYS A 868 6.15 -12.02 -14.97
N THR A 869 6.47 -13.31 -15.12
CA THR A 869 6.01 -14.12 -16.25
C THR A 869 5.40 -15.44 -15.77
N THR A 870 4.69 -16.10 -16.68
CA THR A 870 4.10 -17.42 -16.44
C THR A 870 5.19 -18.50 -16.56
N TYR A 871 5.13 -19.51 -15.71
CA TYR A 871 5.98 -20.68 -15.85
C TYR A 871 5.64 -21.44 -17.13
N VAL A 872 6.66 -21.93 -17.81
CA VAL A 872 6.53 -22.45 -19.19
C VAL A 872 5.51 -23.59 -19.31
N TYR A 873 5.46 -24.50 -18.34
CA TYR A 873 4.51 -25.62 -18.37
C TYR A 873 3.09 -25.26 -17.92
N ASP A 874 2.85 -24.00 -17.52
CA ASP A 874 1.49 -23.52 -17.25
C ASP A 874 0.83 -22.92 -18.51
N TYR A 875 1.58 -22.71 -19.62
CA TYR A 875 1.00 -22.23 -20.88
C TYR A 875 -0.11 -23.12 -21.45
N PRO A 876 -0.01 -24.47 -21.44
CA PRO A 876 -1.10 -25.34 -21.88
C PRO A 876 -2.48 -25.01 -21.26
N LEU A 877 -2.52 -24.74 -19.95
CA LEU A 877 -3.74 -24.33 -19.25
C LEU A 877 -4.28 -22.98 -19.76
N LEU A 878 -3.39 -22.03 -20.06
CA LEU A 878 -3.78 -20.73 -20.61
C LEU A 878 -4.35 -20.85 -22.02
N PHE A 879 -3.76 -21.69 -22.87
CA PHE A 879 -4.29 -21.98 -24.22
C PHE A 879 -5.67 -22.61 -24.14
N GLN A 880 -5.84 -23.63 -23.29
CA GLN A 880 -7.12 -24.27 -23.09
C GLN A 880 -8.19 -23.27 -22.64
N ARG A 881 -7.89 -22.42 -21.65
CA ARG A 881 -8.82 -21.37 -21.21
C ARG A 881 -9.16 -20.39 -22.33
N ALA A 882 -8.19 -20.00 -23.15
CA ALA A 882 -8.42 -19.11 -24.28
C ALA A 882 -9.37 -19.75 -25.30
N VAL A 883 -9.16 -21.02 -25.65
CA VAL A 883 -10.03 -21.78 -26.57
C VAL A 883 -11.45 -21.89 -26.02
N ILE A 884 -11.60 -22.21 -24.74
CA ILE A 884 -12.92 -22.27 -24.08
C ILE A 884 -13.62 -20.90 -24.17
N ALA A 885 -12.89 -19.81 -23.89
CA ALA A 885 -13.45 -18.47 -23.98
C ALA A 885 -13.90 -18.11 -25.40
N THR A 886 -13.18 -18.57 -26.44
CA THR A 886 -13.58 -18.41 -27.84
C THR A 886 -14.88 -19.15 -28.15
N TRP A 887 -15.04 -20.39 -27.66
CA TRP A 887 -16.29 -21.16 -27.84
C TRP A 887 -17.49 -20.58 -27.09
N LEU A 888 -17.26 -19.95 -25.94
CA LEU A 888 -18.31 -19.30 -25.15
C LEU A 888 -18.68 -17.89 -25.66
N ALA A 889 -17.92 -17.34 -26.60
CA ALA A 889 -18.20 -16.02 -27.16
C ALA A 889 -19.52 -16.06 -27.98
N PRO A 890 -20.45 -15.13 -27.77
CA PRO A 890 -21.72 -15.13 -28.49
C PRO A 890 -21.47 -14.88 -29.98
N THR A 891 -21.71 -15.90 -30.79
CA THR A 891 -21.62 -15.82 -32.26
C THR A 891 -23.01 -16.00 -32.84
N GLU A 892 -23.39 -15.19 -33.84
CA GLU A 892 -24.76 -15.10 -34.39
C GLU A 892 -25.28 -16.38 -35.09
N SER A 893 -24.51 -17.47 -35.12
CA SER A 893 -24.80 -18.61 -36.00
C SER A 893 -24.25 -19.97 -35.53
N GLN A 894 -24.47 -20.38 -34.27
CA GLN A 894 -24.23 -21.80 -33.90
C GLN A 894 -25.36 -22.45 -33.11
N LYS A 895 -25.82 -23.60 -33.62
CA LYS A 895 -26.57 -24.63 -32.90
C LYS A 895 -25.62 -25.27 -31.87
N SER A 896 -26.10 -25.44 -30.65
CA SER A 896 -25.41 -26.15 -29.57
C SER A 896 -25.01 -27.57 -30.01
N SER A 897 -23.73 -27.80 -30.27
CA SER A 897 -23.16 -29.14 -30.39
C SER A 897 -22.70 -29.61 -29.02
N ASP A 898 -22.98 -30.87 -28.68
CA ASP A 898 -22.48 -31.58 -27.49
C ASP A 898 -20.95 -31.86 -27.61
N LEU A 899 -20.14 -30.81 -27.67
CA LEU A 899 -18.67 -30.94 -27.67
C LEU A 899 -18.19 -31.16 -26.23
N ILE A 900 -17.45 -32.25 -26.02
CA ILE A 900 -16.78 -32.53 -24.75
C ILE A 900 -15.57 -31.61 -24.64
N LEU A 901 -15.53 -30.77 -23.59
CA LEU A 901 -14.50 -29.75 -23.37
C LEU A 901 -13.06 -30.31 -23.30
N GLU A 902 -12.91 -31.59 -22.97
CA GLU A 902 -11.61 -32.28 -22.83
C GLU A 902 -10.86 -32.45 -24.15
N ASP A 903 -11.59 -32.52 -25.27
CA ASP A 903 -11.01 -32.72 -26.60
C ASP A 903 -10.62 -31.41 -27.30
N LEU A 904 -10.80 -30.27 -26.64
CA LEU A 904 -10.59 -28.95 -27.25
C LEU A 904 -9.11 -28.61 -27.47
N CYS A 905 -8.21 -29.18 -26.67
CA CYS A 905 -6.79 -28.83 -26.69
C CYS A 905 -5.92 -30.02 -26.23
N GLN A 906 -5.01 -30.49 -27.09
CA GLN A 906 -4.10 -31.60 -26.79
C GLN A 906 -2.65 -31.15 -27.02
N PHE A 907 -1.77 -31.42 -26.04
CA PHE A 907 -0.34 -31.04 -26.07
C PHE A 907 0.55 -32.26 -26.06
N TYR A 908 1.45 -32.34 -27.04
CA TYR A 908 2.47 -33.38 -27.15
C TYR A 908 3.86 -32.73 -27.07
N GLU A 909 4.65 -33.08 -26.06
CA GLU A 909 5.96 -32.43 -25.83
C GLU A 909 7.00 -32.94 -26.83
N LEU A 910 7.73 -32.01 -27.45
CA LEU A 910 8.75 -32.30 -28.45
C LEU A 910 10.13 -32.19 -27.81
N VAL A 911 10.85 -33.30 -27.76
CA VAL A 911 12.20 -33.39 -27.20
C VAL A 911 13.19 -33.71 -28.29
N TYR A 912 14.30 -32.98 -28.34
CA TYR A 912 15.40 -33.30 -29.25
C TYR A 912 16.31 -34.35 -28.61
N ASP A 913 16.36 -35.55 -29.20
CA ASP A 913 17.29 -36.59 -28.77
C ASP A 913 18.65 -36.39 -29.47
N GLU A 914 19.66 -36.08 -28.67
CA GLU A 914 21.03 -35.86 -29.15
C GLU A 914 21.65 -37.12 -29.76
N ASN A 915 21.21 -38.32 -29.37
CA ASN A 915 21.76 -39.58 -29.90
C ASN A 915 21.22 -39.87 -31.31
N SER A 916 19.91 -39.84 -31.49
CA SER A 916 19.27 -40.05 -32.80
C SER A 916 19.34 -38.83 -33.71
N LYS A 917 19.65 -37.63 -33.17
CA LYS A 917 19.59 -36.33 -33.85
C LYS A 917 18.21 -36.05 -34.45
N GLN A 918 17.17 -36.53 -33.79
CA GLN A 918 15.78 -36.39 -34.22
C GLN A 918 14.92 -35.79 -33.12
N LEU A 919 13.81 -35.21 -33.55
CA LEU A 919 12.77 -34.72 -32.65
C LEU A 919 11.82 -35.88 -32.33
N VAL A 920 11.64 -36.15 -31.04
CA VAL A 920 10.76 -37.20 -30.51
C VAL A 920 9.56 -36.53 -29.87
N GLU A 921 8.38 -37.03 -30.20
CA GLU A 921 7.12 -36.60 -29.61
C GLU A 921 6.78 -37.48 -28.41
N LEU A 922 6.53 -36.87 -27.27
CA LEU A 922 6.11 -37.52 -26.04
C LEU A 922 4.60 -37.39 -25.87
N SER A 923 3.96 -38.49 -25.46
CA SER A 923 2.51 -38.56 -25.24
C SER A 923 2.04 -37.78 -24.01
N GLU A 924 2.94 -37.44 -23.08
CA GLU A 924 2.65 -36.63 -21.90
C GLU A 924 3.43 -35.31 -21.94
N SER A 925 2.73 -34.20 -21.73
CA SER A 925 3.33 -32.89 -21.51
C SER A 925 3.68 -32.70 -20.03
N GLY A 926 4.92 -32.33 -19.69
CA GLY A 926 5.27 -31.96 -18.32
C GLY A 926 6.53 -32.60 -17.75
N SER A 927 7.45 -33.07 -18.59
CA SER A 927 8.75 -33.50 -18.10
C SER A 927 9.51 -32.29 -17.54
N LEU A 928 10.22 -32.40 -16.40
CA LEU A 928 11.10 -31.32 -15.93
C LEU A 928 12.24 -31.14 -16.95
N SER A 929 12.03 -30.29 -17.96
CA SER A 929 13.03 -30.08 -19.02
C SER A 929 14.37 -29.68 -18.42
N LYS A 930 15.43 -30.25 -18.99
CA LYS A 930 16.82 -30.01 -18.60
C LYS A 930 17.45 -28.81 -19.33
N ILE A 931 16.78 -28.28 -20.37
CA ILE A 931 17.27 -27.17 -21.19
C ILE A 931 16.32 -25.97 -21.09
N GLY A 932 16.82 -24.77 -21.39
CA GLY A 932 16.09 -23.50 -21.23
C GLY A 932 14.98 -23.22 -22.27
N ILE A 933 14.51 -24.25 -22.97
CA ILE A 933 13.44 -24.14 -23.97
C ILE A 933 12.61 -25.42 -24.01
N VAL A 934 11.31 -25.26 -24.27
CA VAL A 934 10.34 -26.34 -24.42
C VAL A 934 9.58 -26.14 -25.72
N ALA A 935 9.21 -27.23 -26.38
CA ALA A 935 8.39 -27.21 -27.58
C ALA A 935 7.26 -28.23 -27.47
N TRP A 936 6.11 -27.92 -28.07
CA TRP A 936 4.96 -28.81 -28.14
C TRP A 936 4.37 -28.83 -29.55
N ARG A 937 3.90 -29.99 -29.97
CA ARG A 937 2.88 -30.12 -31.03
C ARG A 937 1.52 -30.02 -30.35
N VAL A 938 0.69 -29.11 -30.82
CA VAL A 938 -0.58 -28.78 -30.17
C VAL A 938 -1.71 -28.94 -31.16
N ARG A 939 -2.72 -29.75 -30.81
CA ARG A 939 -3.99 -29.84 -31.55
C ARG A 939 -5.03 -28.97 -30.85
N LEU A 940 -5.57 -27.99 -31.58
CA LEU A 940 -6.55 -27.01 -31.10
C LEU A 940 -7.87 -27.19 -31.85
N VAL A 941 -8.97 -27.39 -31.14
CA VAL A 941 -10.32 -27.39 -31.72
C VAL A 941 -10.96 -26.02 -31.44
N VAL A 942 -11.14 -25.24 -32.50
CA VAL A 942 -11.67 -23.87 -32.44
C VAL A 942 -12.91 -23.76 -33.32
N PRO A 943 -13.81 -22.78 -33.11
CA PRO A 943 -15.03 -22.66 -33.91
C PRO A 943 -14.80 -22.62 -35.42
N GLU A 944 -13.69 -22.03 -35.87
CA GLU A 944 -13.31 -21.94 -37.28
C GLU A 944 -12.80 -23.26 -37.88
N TYR A 945 -12.29 -24.17 -37.03
CA TYR A 945 -11.78 -25.49 -37.40
C TYR A 945 -12.27 -26.55 -36.41
N PRO A 946 -13.56 -26.94 -36.46
CA PRO A 946 -14.16 -27.90 -35.53
C PRO A 946 -13.54 -29.30 -35.56
N GLU A 947 -12.93 -29.69 -36.68
CA GLU A 947 -12.15 -30.92 -36.84
C GLU A 947 -10.80 -30.90 -36.09
N GLY A 948 -10.38 -29.71 -35.64
CA GLY A 948 -9.10 -29.48 -34.99
C GLY A 948 -7.99 -29.08 -35.96
N ARG A 949 -7.12 -28.18 -35.53
CA ARG A 949 -5.93 -27.71 -36.26
C ARG A 949 -4.67 -27.91 -35.45
N GLU A 950 -3.56 -28.15 -36.12
CA GLU A 950 -2.26 -28.33 -35.46
C GLU A 950 -1.40 -27.06 -35.49
N VAL A 951 -0.62 -26.87 -34.43
CA VAL A 951 0.31 -25.76 -34.25
C VAL A 951 1.55 -26.25 -33.50
N ILE A 952 2.73 -25.76 -33.89
CA ILE A 952 3.95 -25.93 -33.08
C ILE A 952 4.11 -24.73 -32.14
N VAL A 953 4.17 -24.99 -30.84
CA VAL A 953 4.41 -23.96 -29.82
C VAL A 953 5.81 -24.14 -29.26
N ILE A 954 6.61 -23.07 -29.23
CA ILE A 954 7.94 -23.07 -28.63
C ILE A 954 7.99 -21.98 -27.57
N ALA A 955 8.53 -22.27 -26.40
CA ALA A 955 8.60 -21.32 -25.30
C ALA A 955 9.93 -21.42 -24.53
N ASN A 956 10.49 -20.28 -24.15
CA ASN A 956 11.65 -20.26 -23.26
C ASN A 956 11.26 -20.62 -21.82
N ASP A 957 12.10 -21.38 -21.14
CA ASP A 957 12.02 -21.56 -19.69
C ASP A 957 12.92 -20.53 -18.99
N ILE A 958 12.33 -19.41 -18.58
CA ILE A 958 13.06 -18.36 -17.85
C ILE A 958 13.63 -18.87 -16.51
N SER A 959 13.04 -19.92 -15.92
CA SER A 959 13.47 -20.47 -14.64
C SER A 959 14.80 -21.21 -14.73
N ASN A 960 15.22 -21.57 -15.95
CA ASN A 960 16.48 -22.23 -16.26
C ASN A 960 17.43 -21.25 -16.97
N GLN A 961 18.53 -20.88 -16.31
CA GLN A 961 19.58 -19.99 -16.87
C GLN A 961 19.02 -18.68 -17.48
N ILE A 962 17.98 -18.10 -16.87
CA ILE A 962 17.31 -16.86 -17.29
C ILE A 962 16.79 -16.95 -18.74
N GLY A 963 16.46 -18.16 -19.21
CA GLY A 963 16.00 -18.41 -20.58
C GLY A 963 17.07 -18.14 -21.65
N SER A 964 18.35 -18.09 -21.28
CA SER A 964 19.45 -17.82 -22.22
C SER A 964 19.65 -18.94 -23.25
N PHE A 965 20.01 -18.56 -24.48
CA PHE A 965 20.22 -19.48 -25.59
C PHE A 965 21.65 -20.02 -25.64
N SER A 966 21.82 -21.34 -25.52
CA SER A 966 23.02 -22.05 -25.96
C SER A 966 22.73 -22.94 -27.17
N MET A 967 23.72 -23.73 -27.59
CA MET A 967 23.56 -24.64 -28.74
C MET A 967 22.48 -25.70 -28.51
N CYS A 968 22.28 -26.17 -27.27
CA CYS A 968 21.25 -27.16 -26.97
C CYS A 968 19.84 -26.58 -27.17
N GLU A 969 19.56 -25.41 -26.61
CA GLU A 969 18.28 -24.72 -26.81
C GLU A 969 18.09 -24.32 -28.29
N HIS A 970 19.15 -23.88 -28.96
CA HIS A 970 19.12 -23.54 -30.38
C HIS A 970 18.72 -24.75 -31.24
N ARG A 971 19.25 -25.95 -30.97
CA ARG A 971 18.91 -27.17 -31.72
C ARG A 971 17.42 -27.50 -31.62
N LEU A 972 16.86 -27.53 -30.41
CA LEU A 972 15.42 -27.80 -30.24
C LEU A 972 14.58 -26.72 -30.94
N TYR A 973 14.94 -25.44 -30.79
CA TYR A 973 14.27 -24.34 -31.49
C TYR A 973 14.31 -24.50 -33.02
N TYR A 974 15.49 -24.82 -33.56
CA TYR A 974 15.72 -24.99 -34.99
C TYR A 974 14.91 -26.16 -35.55
N GLU A 975 14.97 -27.32 -34.89
CA GLU A 975 14.31 -28.55 -35.33
C GLU A 975 12.79 -28.47 -35.24
N ALA A 976 12.23 -27.95 -34.13
CA ALA A 976 10.79 -27.70 -34.02
C ALA A 976 10.32 -26.67 -35.07
N SER A 977 11.12 -25.64 -35.35
CA SER A 977 10.82 -24.68 -36.42
C SER A 977 10.92 -25.29 -37.82
N ARG A 978 11.84 -26.25 -38.03
CA ARG A 978 11.98 -26.98 -39.30
C ARG A 978 10.78 -27.91 -39.51
N LEU A 979 10.30 -28.58 -38.47
CA LEU A 979 9.09 -29.41 -38.51
C LEU A 979 7.87 -28.59 -38.94
N SER A 980 7.63 -27.45 -38.28
CA SER A 980 6.52 -26.55 -38.64
C SER A 980 6.58 -26.12 -40.11
N ARG A 981 7.75 -25.72 -40.63
CA ARG A 981 7.90 -25.34 -42.04
C ARG A 981 7.69 -26.51 -43.00
N LYS A 982 8.13 -27.70 -42.62
CA LYS A 982 8.00 -28.92 -43.44
C LYS A 982 6.54 -29.34 -43.58
N GLU A 983 5.76 -29.24 -42.51
CA GLU A 983 4.35 -29.65 -42.47
C GLU A 983 3.37 -28.51 -42.83
N GLY A 984 3.85 -27.27 -42.97
CA GLY A 984 3.00 -26.12 -43.29
C GLY A 984 2.11 -25.66 -42.14
N ILE A 985 2.37 -26.11 -40.91
CA ILE A 985 1.60 -25.75 -39.72
C ILE A 985 2.16 -24.49 -39.04
N PRO A 986 1.32 -23.64 -38.43
CA PRO A 986 1.78 -22.43 -37.75
C PRO A 986 2.79 -22.71 -36.63
N ARG A 987 3.69 -21.76 -36.41
CA ARG A 987 4.62 -21.77 -35.27
C ARG A 987 4.37 -20.57 -34.37
N ILE A 988 4.01 -20.83 -33.13
CA ILE A 988 3.90 -19.82 -32.07
C ILE A 988 5.19 -19.86 -31.24
N TYR A 989 5.78 -18.70 -30.99
CA TYR A 989 6.95 -18.57 -30.13
C TYR A 989 6.65 -17.63 -28.97
N ILE A 990 6.79 -18.12 -27.74
CA ILE A 990 6.60 -17.36 -26.51
C ILE A 990 7.97 -16.97 -25.96
N ALA A 991 8.30 -15.68 -26.06
CA ALA A 991 9.62 -15.16 -25.75
C ALA A 991 9.70 -14.61 -24.33
N ALA A 992 10.48 -15.31 -23.48
CA ALA A 992 10.91 -14.84 -22.17
C ALA A 992 12.37 -15.25 -21.96
N ASN A 993 13.32 -14.43 -22.41
CA ASN A 993 14.74 -14.76 -22.47
C ASN A 993 15.66 -13.55 -22.23
N SER A 994 16.95 -13.81 -22.06
CA SER A 994 18.03 -12.83 -21.94
C SER A 994 18.98 -12.79 -23.15
N GLY A 995 18.55 -13.34 -24.30
CA GLY A 995 19.37 -13.46 -25.50
C GLY A 995 20.38 -14.62 -25.46
N ALA A 996 21.51 -14.45 -26.16
CA ALA A 996 22.56 -15.45 -26.20
C ALA A 996 23.20 -15.64 -24.81
N ARG A 997 23.53 -16.88 -24.45
CA ARG A 997 24.25 -17.17 -23.21
C ARG A 997 25.66 -16.59 -23.30
N ILE A 998 26.01 -15.73 -22.34
CA ILE A 998 27.32 -15.10 -22.18
C ILE A 998 27.89 -15.61 -20.85
N GLY A 999 29.13 -16.07 -20.85
CA GLY A 999 29.80 -16.65 -19.67
C GLY A 999 30.25 -18.07 -19.93
#